data_AF-A0A2H5QSC3-F1
#
_entry.id   AF-A0A2H5QSC3-F1
#
_cell.length_a   1.000
_cell.length_b   1.000
_cell.length_c   1.000
_cell.angle_alpha   90.00
_cell.angle_beta   90.00
_cell.angle_gamma   90.00
#
_symmetry.space_group_name_H-M   'P 1'
#
loop_
_entity.id
_entity.type
_entity.pdbx_description
1 polymer ?
#
loop_
_entity_poly.entity_id
_entity_poly.type
_entity_poly.pdbx_seq_one_letter_code
_entity_poly.pdbx_strand_id
1 'polypeptide(L)'
;MQRVQIHFMHSIILFILSSGCFTAAAQKKHSNISIGSSLSPTGNSSWRSPSGLYAFGFYPQRNGSRYYVGVFLAGIPEKTVVWTANRDNPPVSSNATLMFNSEGRIVLRSGEQGQNSIIADNSQSASSASMLDSGSFVLHNSDGKVIWQTFDHPTDTLLPTQRLSAGTELCSGISETDPSTGKFRLKMQYDGNLVQYPKNTPDTAPYSYWTSFTGGKGDNVSLNLDKNGHLFLLNSTGFNIKNLTEEETPIQGMMYLMKIDSDGIFRLYSYNLRWQNSTWSEVWPSTSEKCDPIGLCGFNSFCVLNDQTPNCTCLPGFVAISKGNWTAGCERNYTAESCGNKAIQELENTNWEDVSYNVLSEITKEKCKQACLEDCNCEAALYKNEECKMQRLPLRFGKRNLRDSDITFVKVDDATSSSPQAPFSIEGNKKGLWKNIVIICLFVTVVILISVVTFGIFIYRYRVGSYRRIQGNGSAGYCEDIAPLSFSYAELETITGGFKEEVGRGSSGTVYKGAMINGQLVAVKRLEKVLAETEREFQTEIKVIGRTHHRNLVRLLGYSLEVSKKMLVYEYMSNGSLADILFNAEKQPNWIERMGIARDIARGILYLHDECETQIIHCDIKPQNILMDENRCAKISDFGLAKLMKPDQTKTFTGIRGTRGYVAPEWHRNLPITV
;
A
#
# COMPACT_ATOMS: atom_id res chain seq x y z
N MET A 1 53.67 -20.02 -42.90
CA MET A 1 53.75 -18.60 -43.26
C MET A 1 52.92 -18.36 -44.52
N GLN A 2 52.14 -17.27 -44.52
CA GLN A 2 51.49 -16.62 -45.66
C GLN A 2 50.53 -17.46 -46.52
N ARG A 3 49.31 -17.75 -46.00
CA ARG A 3 48.08 -17.77 -46.83
C ARG A 3 46.74 -17.91 -46.07
N VAL A 4 46.71 -17.82 -44.74
CA VAL A 4 45.45 -17.92 -43.95
C VAL A 4 45.22 -16.68 -43.08
N GLN A 5 45.58 -15.49 -43.59
CA GLN A 5 45.41 -14.23 -42.86
C GLN A 5 44.79 -13.09 -43.68
N ILE A 6 44.18 -13.40 -44.83
CA ILE A 6 43.55 -12.40 -45.71
C ILE A 6 42.02 -12.61 -45.85
N HIS A 7 41.51 -13.81 -45.55
CA HIS A 7 40.06 -14.07 -45.56
C HIS A 7 39.33 -13.71 -44.26
N PHE A 8 40.05 -13.50 -43.15
CA PHE A 8 39.40 -13.15 -41.88
C PHE A 8 39.14 -11.64 -41.70
N MET A 9 39.87 -10.77 -42.41
CA MET A 9 39.65 -9.31 -42.35
C MET A 9 38.51 -8.81 -43.25
N HIS A 10 38.19 -9.52 -44.35
CA HIS A 10 37.10 -9.09 -45.25
C HIS A 10 35.71 -9.46 -44.72
N SER A 11 35.57 -10.54 -43.94
CA SER A 11 34.28 -10.89 -43.29
C SER A 11 33.96 -10.01 -42.08
N ILE A 12 34.96 -9.41 -41.42
CA ILE A 12 34.75 -8.51 -40.28
C ILE A 12 34.31 -7.12 -40.77
N ILE A 13 34.81 -6.64 -41.92
CA ILE A 13 34.41 -5.33 -42.47
C ILE A 13 33.00 -5.37 -43.08
N LEU A 14 32.56 -6.49 -43.67
CA LEU A 14 31.16 -6.63 -44.12
C LEU A 14 30.16 -6.78 -42.96
N PHE A 15 30.55 -7.36 -41.84
CA PHE A 15 29.68 -7.49 -40.66
C PHE A 15 29.57 -6.17 -39.85
N ILE A 16 30.62 -5.35 -39.89
CA ILE A 16 30.63 -4.02 -39.26
C ILE A 16 29.86 -2.99 -40.10
N LEU A 17 29.76 -3.17 -41.43
CA LEU A 17 28.93 -2.32 -42.30
C LEU A 17 27.45 -2.77 -42.40
N SER A 18 27.08 -3.98 -41.97
CA SER A 18 25.68 -4.42 -41.87
C SER A 18 25.04 -4.21 -40.48
N SER A 19 25.79 -3.68 -39.51
CA SER A 19 25.30 -3.38 -38.15
C SER A 19 24.95 -1.90 -37.94
N GLY A 20 24.98 -1.10 -39.02
CA GLY A 20 24.64 0.33 -39.02
C GLY A 20 23.18 0.65 -39.31
N CYS A 21 22.30 -0.35 -39.43
CA CYS A 21 20.86 -0.11 -39.35
C CYS A 21 20.48 -0.07 -37.87
N PHE A 22 20.59 1.12 -37.27
CA PHE A 22 19.64 1.50 -36.24
C PHE A 22 18.26 1.14 -36.79
N THR A 23 17.65 0.07 -36.29
CA THR A 23 16.21 0.11 -36.12
C THR A 23 15.99 1.25 -35.13
N ALA A 24 15.90 2.46 -35.69
CA ALA A 24 15.00 3.44 -35.16
C ALA A 24 13.73 2.63 -34.89
N ALA A 25 13.49 2.31 -33.61
CA ALA A 25 12.16 1.97 -33.18
C ALA A 25 11.36 3.14 -33.73
N ALA A 26 10.61 2.89 -34.80
CA ALA A 26 9.80 3.89 -35.44
C ALA A 26 9.05 4.56 -34.29
N GLN A 27 9.35 5.83 -34.02
CA GLN A 27 8.56 6.64 -33.12
C GLN A 27 7.14 6.44 -33.63
N LYS A 28 6.34 5.66 -32.89
CA LYS A 28 4.91 5.53 -33.17
C LYS A 28 4.44 6.96 -33.29
N LYS A 29 3.99 7.35 -34.50
CA LYS A 29 3.49 8.70 -34.80
C LYS A 29 2.67 9.15 -33.59
N HIS A 30 3.22 10.06 -32.80
CA HIS A 30 2.44 10.77 -31.80
C HIS A 30 1.26 11.39 -32.57
N SER A 31 0.05 11.34 -32.02
CA SER A 31 -1.09 12.06 -32.57
C SER A 31 -0.81 13.56 -32.45
N ASN A 32 -0.02 14.09 -33.38
CA ASN A 32 0.42 15.47 -33.40
C ASN A 32 -0.78 16.34 -33.78
N ILE A 33 -1.25 17.11 -32.81
CA ILE A 33 -2.27 18.13 -32.99
C ILE A 33 -1.56 19.37 -33.54
N SER A 34 -1.94 19.78 -34.74
CA SER A 34 -1.34 20.93 -35.43
C SER A 34 -2.03 22.23 -35.03
N ILE A 35 -1.31 23.33 -35.15
CA ILE A 35 -1.87 24.68 -35.09
C ILE A 35 -3.08 24.80 -36.03
N GLY A 36 -4.11 25.52 -35.59
CA GLY A 36 -5.39 25.66 -36.26
C GLY A 36 -6.42 24.58 -35.89
N SER A 37 -6.02 23.54 -35.17
CA SER A 37 -6.96 22.52 -34.66
C SER A 37 -7.92 23.11 -33.63
N SER A 38 -9.18 22.69 -33.67
CA SER A 38 -10.19 23.11 -32.70
C SER A 38 -11.10 21.97 -32.27
N LEU A 39 -11.66 22.11 -31.07
CA LEU A 39 -12.67 21.23 -30.48
C LEU A 39 -13.92 22.04 -30.12
N SER A 40 -15.07 21.36 -30.13
CA SER A 40 -16.35 21.91 -29.67
C SER A 40 -17.10 20.89 -28.82
N PRO A 41 -17.90 21.32 -27.82
CA PRO A 41 -18.63 20.39 -26.94
C PRO A 41 -19.56 19.41 -27.68
N THR A 42 -20.16 19.85 -28.78
CA THR A 42 -21.19 19.10 -29.53
C THR A 42 -20.68 18.41 -30.79
N GLY A 43 -19.46 18.73 -31.24
CA GLY A 43 -18.83 18.14 -32.42
C GLY A 43 -17.70 17.21 -32.04
N ASN A 44 -16.50 17.52 -32.52
CA ASN A 44 -15.29 16.87 -32.04
C ASN A 44 -14.91 17.44 -30.67
N SER A 45 -15.21 16.71 -29.61
CA SER A 45 -15.08 17.21 -28.24
C SER A 45 -13.72 16.96 -27.59
N SER A 46 -12.88 16.06 -28.13
CA SER A 46 -11.58 15.76 -27.53
C SER A 46 -10.52 15.24 -28.51
N TRP A 47 -9.26 15.46 -28.13
CA TRP A 47 -8.09 14.84 -28.73
C TRP A 47 -7.68 13.62 -27.92
N ARG A 48 -7.60 12.44 -28.58
CA ARG A 48 -7.30 11.16 -27.92
C ARG A 48 -5.82 10.83 -27.94
N SER A 49 -5.38 10.11 -26.92
CA SER A 49 -4.07 9.47 -26.90
C SER A 49 -3.99 8.33 -27.92
N PRO A 50 -2.79 7.87 -28.35
CA PRO A 50 -2.65 6.78 -29.30
C PRO A 50 -3.35 5.47 -28.90
N SER A 51 -3.39 5.13 -27.61
CA SER A 51 -4.14 3.98 -27.10
C SER A 51 -5.65 4.19 -27.03
N GLY A 52 -6.12 5.45 -27.11
CA GLY A 52 -7.52 5.84 -26.90
C GLY A 52 -7.97 5.84 -25.44
N LEU A 53 -7.09 5.50 -24.50
CA LEU A 53 -7.38 5.39 -23.07
C LEU A 53 -7.64 6.76 -22.43
N TYR A 54 -6.85 7.77 -22.82
CA TYR A 54 -6.99 9.13 -22.35
C TYR A 54 -7.44 10.07 -23.48
N ALA A 55 -8.11 11.15 -23.11
CA ALA A 55 -8.40 12.24 -24.02
C ALA A 55 -8.33 13.59 -23.29
N PHE A 56 -7.94 14.63 -24.04
CA PHE A 56 -7.99 16.02 -23.62
C PHE A 56 -9.09 16.74 -24.38
N GLY A 57 -9.99 17.44 -23.68
CA GLY A 57 -11.05 18.21 -24.32
C GLY A 57 -12.23 18.49 -23.40
N PHE A 58 -13.41 18.68 -24.00
CA PHE A 58 -14.64 18.99 -23.27
C PHE A 58 -15.23 17.76 -22.58
N TYR A 59 -15.64 17.94 -21.32
CA TYR A 59 -16.46 16.97 -20.60
C TYR A 59 -17.65 17.68 -19.92
N PRO A 60 -18.82 17.03 -19.87
CA PRO A 60 -20.03 17.65 -19.34
C PRO A 60 -19.98 17.68 -17.80
N GLN A 61 -20.56 18.72 -17.22
CA GLN A 61 -20.92 18.73 -15.80
C GLN A 61 -22.01 17.69 -15.56
N ARG A 62 -21.88 16.85 -14.51
CA ARG A 62 -22.84 15.79 -14.20
C ARG A 62 -24.23 16.41 -14.01
N ASN A 63 -25.18 16.07 -14.90
CA ASN A 63 -26.56 16.59 -14.99
C ASN A 63 -26.74 18.03 -15.51
N GLY A 64 -25.75 18.61 -16.18
CA GLY A 64 -25.82 19.95 -16.76
C GLY A 64 -25.68 19.99 -18.28
N SER A 65 -26.06 21.11 -18.89
CA SER A 65 -25.77 21.48 -20.29
C SER A 65 -24.48 22.31 -20.44
N ARG A 66 -23.66 22.31 -19.39
CA ARG A 66 -22.43 23.08 -19.24
C ARG A 66 -21.23 22.14 -19.27
N TYR A 67 -20.08 22.65 -19.72
CA TYR A 67 -18.89 21.86 -20.01
C TYR A 67 -17.66 22.46 -19.35
N TYR A 68 -16.76 21.59 -18.90
CA TYR A 68 -15.40 21.93 -18.51
C TYR A 68 -14.42 21.39 -19.56
N VAL A 69 -13.17 21.84 -19.49
CA VAL A 69 -12.07 21.32 -20.30
C VAL A 69 -11.11 20.57 -19.39
N GLY A 70 -10.68 19.37 -19.78
CA GLY A 70 -9.80 18.57 -18.95
C GLY A 70 -9.25 17.33 -19.63
N VAL A 71 -8.48 16.56 -18.87
CA VAL A 71 -8.05 15.21 -19.24
C VAL A 71 -8.94 14.19 -18.54
N PHE A 72 -9.42 13.21 -19.28
CA PHE A 72 -10.26 12.15 -18.76
C PHE A 72 -9.99 10.80 -19.42
N LEU A 73 -10.40 9.74 -18.74
CA LEU A 73 -10.24 8.35 -19.16
C LEU A 73 -11.30 7.97 -20.20
N ALA A 74 -11.08 8.38 -21.45
CA ALA A 74 -12.00 8.13 -22.56
C ALA A 74 -12.17 6.65 -22.93
N GLY A 75 -11.28 5.77 -22.46
CA GLY A 75 -11.32 4.32 -22.68
C GLY A 75 -12.25 3.55 -21.75
N ILE A 76 -12.87 4.19 -20.74
CA ILE A 76 -13.81 3.55 -19.81
C ILE A 76 -15.20 4.21 -19.88
N PRO A 77 -16.29 3.48 -19.56
CA PRO A 77 -17.66 4.00 -19.67
C PRO A 77 -17.92 5.27 -18.84
N GLU A 78 -17.36 5.33 -17.63
CA GLU A 78 -17.55 6.40 -16.65
C GLU A 78 -16.85 7.72 -17.04
N LYS A 79 -15.86 7.65 -17.95
CA LYS A 79 -15.02 8.78 -18.38
C LYS A 79 -14.45 9.61 -17.22
N THR A 80 -13.87 8.93 -16.24
CA THR A 80 -13.29 9.56 -15.03
C THR A 80 -12.33 10.69 -15.40
N VAL A 81 -12.58 11.88 -14.85
CA VAL A 81 -11.76 13.08 -15.04
C VAL A 81 -10.57 13.03 -14.09
N VAL A 82 -9.38 13.29 -14.62
CA VAL A 82 -8.09 13.19 -13.90
C VAL A 82 -7.34 14.52 -13.89
N TRP A 83 -7.79 15.51 -14.67
CA TRP A 83 -7.26 16.86 -14.65
C TRP A 83 -8.29 17.84 -15.22
N THR A 84 -8.43 19.03 -14.64
CA THR A 84 -9.36 20.06 -15.09
C THR A 84 -8.64 21.39 -15.32
N ALA A 85 -8.77 21.95 -16.52
CA ALA A 85 -8.26 23.27 -16.84
C ALA A 85 -9.11 24.35 -16.18
N ASN A 86 -8.46 25.39 -15.63
CA ASN A 86 -9.14 26.56 -15.08
C ASN A 86 -10.32 26.18 -14.18
N ARG A 87 -10.11 25.19 -13.30
CA ARG A 87 -11.17 24.51 -12.54
C ARG A 87 -12.06 25.43 -11.70
N ASP A 88 -11.57 26.61 -11.34
CA ASP A 88 -12.28 27.62 -10.55
C ASP A 88 -13.09 28.61 -11.41
N ASN A 89 -12.98 28.52 -12.75
CA ASN A 89 -13.78 29.30 -13.66
C ASN A 89 -15.15 28.62 -13.89
N PRO A 90 -16.23 29.39 -14.11
CA PRO A 90 -17.54 28.84 -14.43
C PRO A 90 -17.49 27.95 -15.69
N PRO A 91 -18.27 26.87 -15.75
CA PRO A 91 -18.30 26.01 -16.92
C PRO A 91 -18.93 26.71 -18.12
N VAL A 92 -18.45 26.36 -19.31
CA VAL A 92 -18.85 26.99 -20.56
C VAL A 92 -20.08 26.33 -21.18
N SER A 93 -20.80 27.03 -22.04
CA SER A 93 -21.94 26.47 -22.77
C SER A 93 -21.52 25.72 -24.03
N SER A 94 -22.49 25.09 -24.70
CA SER A 94 -22.27 24.23 -25.88
C SER A 94 -21.70 24.96 -27.10
N ASN A 95 -21.72 26.29 -27.13
CA ASN A 95 -21.17 27.12 -28.21
C ASN A 95 -19.67 27.44 -28.02
N ALA A 96 -19.05 26.94 -26.95
CA ALA A 96 -17.65 27.18 -26.68
C ALA A 96 -16.75 26.49 -27.72
N THR A 97 -15.58 27.08 -27.95
CA THR A 97 -14.56 26.52 -28.85
C THR A 97 -13.22 26.49 -28.13
N LEU A 98 -12.56 25.32 -28.15
CA LEU A 98 -11.20 25.16 -27.66
C LEU A 98 -10.28 25.09 -28.88
N MET A 99 -9.30 25.98 -28.98
CA MET A 99 -8.51 26.15 -30.20
C MET A 99 -7.02 26.14 -29.89
N PHE A 100 -6.26 25.43 -30.70
CA PHE A 100 -4.81 25.61 -30.79
C PHE A 100 -4.53 26.72 -31.80
N ASN A 101 -4.34 27.95 -31.32
CA ASN A 101 -4.31 29.14 -32.16
C ASN A 101 -2.97 29.29 -32.92
N SER A 102 -2.93 30.25 -33.86
CA SER A 102 -1.74 30.58 -34.66
C SER A 102 -0.53 31.07 -33.84
N GLU A 103 -0.74 31.49 -32.60
CA GLU A 103 0.32 31.94 -31.68
C GLU A 103 0.97 30.76 -30.92
N GLY A 104 0.50 29.53 -31.15
CA GLY A 104 1.02 28.36 -30.46
C GLY A 104 0.47 28.22 -29.04
N ARG A 105 -0.77 28.65 -28.79
CA ARG A 105 -1.44 28.58 -27.48
C ARG A 105 -2.75 27.81 -27.54
N ILE A 106 -3.08 27.13 -26.45
CA ILE A 106 -4.39 26.49 -26.27
C ILE A 106 -5.33 27.49 -25.59
N VAL A 107 -6.34 27.93 -26.32
CA VAL A 107 -7.26 29.00 -25.92
C VAL A 107 -8.69 28.48 -25.93
N LEU A 108 -9.41 28.69 -24.82
CA LEU A 108 -10.83 28.43 -24.70
C LEU A 108 -11.60 29.73 -24.88
N ARG A 109 -12.46 29.75 -25.91
CA ARG A 109 -13.36 30.87 -26.22
C ARG A 109 -14.79 30.51 -25.81
N SER A 110 -15.34 31.25 -24.86
CA SER A 110 -16.74 31.15 -24.45
C SER A 110 -17.62 32.03 -25.34
N GLY A 111 -18.70 31.48 -25.90
CA GLY A 111 -19.63 32.24 -26.74
C GLY A 111 -20.50 33.25 -25.97
N GLU A 112 -20.58 33.14 -24.64
CA GLU A 112 -21.38 34.04 -23.78
C GLU A 112 -20.60 35.27 -23.28
N GLN A 113 -19.28 35.15 -23.07
CA GLN A 113 -18.46 36.19 -22.44
C GLN A 113 -17.51 36.91 -23.40
N GLY A 114 -17.29 36.41 -24.63
CA GLY A 114 -16.33 36.99 -25.57
C GLY A 114 -14.86 36.98 -25.09
N GLN A 115 -14.61 36.47 -23.88
CA GLN A 115 -13.30 36.45 -23.24
C GLN A 115 -12.59 35.14 -23.55
N ASN A 116 -11.37 35.27 -24.06
CA ASN A 116 -10.48 34.14 -24.30
C ASN A 116 -9.77 33.78 -23.00
N SER A 117 -9.87 32.52 -22.58
CA SER A 117 -9.09 31.99 -21.47
C SER A 117 -7.95 31.12 -21.99
N ILE A 118 -6.75 31.36 -21.50
CA ILE A 118 -5.57 30.56 -21.82
C ILE A 118 -5.61 29.32 -20.92
N ILE A 119 -5.39 28.14 -21.51
CA ILE A 119 -5.38 26.86 -20.76
C ILE A 119 -3.95 26.50 -20.33
N ALA A 120 -2.97 26.79 -21.18
CA ALA A 120 -1.57 26.52 -20.96
C ALA A 120 -0.80 27.85 -21.05
N ASP A 121 -0.23 28.31 -19.95
CA ASP A 121 0.59 29.52 -19.91
C ASP A 121 2.06 29.15 -20.07
N ASN A 122 2.54 29.21 -21.31
CA ASN A 122 3.91 28.89 -21.70
C ASN A 122 4.63 30.13 -22.23
N SER A 123 5.90 30.29 -21.83
CA SER A 123 6.73 31.44 -22.22
C SER A 123 7.14 31.42 -23.70
N GLN A 124 7.17 30.25 -24.33
CA GLN A 124 7.53 30.06 -25.74
C GLN A 124 6.32 29.56 -26.53
N SER A 125 6.14 29.97 -27.79
CA SER A 125 5.06 29.46 -28.65
C SER A 125 5.24 27.97 -28.97
N ALA A 126 4.16 27.19 -28.85
CA ALA A 126 4.15 25.78 -29.24
C ALA A 126 3.96 25.60 -30.75
N SER A 127 4.66 24.65 -31.37
CA SER A 127 4.47 24.27 -32.77
C SER A 127 3.54 23.07 -32.94
N SER A 128 3.42 22.22 -31.92
CA SER A 128 2.53 21.05 -31.91
C SER A 128 2.09 20.71 -30.50
N ALA A 129 0.98 19.98 -30.39
CA ALA A 129 0.51 19.42 -29.13
C ALA A 129 0.28 17.91 -29.27
N SER A 130 0.28 17.17 -28.17
CA SER A 130 -0.08 15.75 -28.19
C SER A 130 -0.71 15.28 -26.87
N MET A 131 -1.59 14.29 -26.97
CA MET A 131 -2.13 13.57 -25.81
C MET A 131 -1.34 12.26 -25.65
N LEU A 132 -0.60 12.10 -24.55
CA LEU A 132 0.23 10.93 -24.32
C LEU A 132 -0.55 9.80 -23.64
N ASP A 133 -0.10 8.54 -23.84
CA ASP A 133 -0.67 7.36 -23.17
C ASP A 133 -0.37 7.29 -21.67
N SER A 134 0.48 8.18 -21.15
CA SER A 134 0.64 8.40 -19.71
C SER A 134 -0.54 9.15 -19.09
N GLY A 135 -1.37 9.84 -19.89
CA GLY A 135 -2.38 10.77 -19.41
C GLY A 135 -1.91 12.23 -19.35
N SER A 136 -0.68 12.52 -19.79
CA SER A 136 -0.19 13.90 -19.91
C SER A 136 -0.56 14.51 -21.26
N PHE A 137 -1.17 15.69 -21.26
CA PHE A 137 -1.34 16.51 -22.46
C PHE A 137 -0.17 17.51 -22.52
N VAL A 138 0.54 17.52 -23.65
CA VAL A 138 1.83 18.21 -23.78
C VAL A 138 1.87 19.15 -24.97
N LEU A 139 2.57 20.27 -24.80
CA LEU A 139 2.90 21.22 -25.87
C LEU A 139 4.39 21.12 -26.20
N HIS A 140 4.71 21.11 -27.50
CA HIS A 140 6.07 21.02 -28.01
C HIS A 140 6.47 22.30 -28.73
N ASN A 141 7.73 22.70 -28.59
CA ASN A 141 8.34 23.73 -29.44
C ASN A 141 8.79 23.13 -30.80
N SER A 142 9.33 23.99 -31.67
CA SER A 142 9.80 23.61 -33.01
C SER A 142 10.87 22.52 -33.02
N ASP A 143 11.64 22.39 -31.95
CA ASP A 143 12.68 21.37 -31.79
C ASP A 143 12.11 20.03 -31.26
N GLY A 144 10.79 19.96 -31.03
CA GLY A 144 10.10 18.80 -30.45
C GLY A 144 10.23 18.68 -28.92
N LYS A 145 10.83 19.66 -28.23
CA LYS A 145 10.95 19.65 -26.77
C LYS A 145 9.63 20.02 -26.11
N VAL A 146 9.28 19.33 -25.02
CA VAL A 146 8.12 19.67 -24.19
C VAL A 146 8.37 21.00 -23.49
N ILE A 147 7.47 21.96 -23.69
CA ILE A 147 7.53 23.31 -23.08
C ILE A 147 6.41 23.54 -22.06
N TRP A 148 5.38 22.70 -22.06
CA TRP A 148 4.30 22.71 -21.10
C TRP A 148 3.63 21.33 -21.06
N GLN A 149 3.17 20.91 -19.88
CA GLN A 149 2.41 19.67 -19.73
C GLN A 149 1.43 19.73 -18.55
N THR A 150 0.31 19.00 -18.65
CA THR A 150 -0.68 18.93 -17.56
C THR A 150 -0.12 18.34 -16.28
N PHE A 151 0.87 17.45 -16.37
CA PHE A 151 1.49 16.79 -15.22
C PHE A 151 2.18 17.76 -14.26
N ASP A 152 2.64 18.92 -14.74
CA ASP A 152 3.28 19.94 -13.92
C ASP A 152 2.25 20.84 -13.20
N HIS A 153 0.97 20.71 -13.54
CA HIS A 153 -0.12 21.50 -12.99
C HIS A 153 -1.27 20.61 -12.48
N PRO A 154 -1.02 19.69 -11.53
CA PRO A 154 -2.04 18.74 -11.10
C PRO A 154 -3.23 19.42 -10.42
N THR A 155 -4.41 18.81 -10.49
CA THR A 155 -5.62 19.30 -9.81
C THR A 155 -5.82 18.60 -8.48
N ASP A 156 -6.42 17.41 -8.51
CA ASP A 156 -6.84 16.60 -7.37
C ASP A 156 -6.33 15.16 -7.50
N THR A 157 -5.76 14.81 -8.65
CA THR A 157 -5.41 13.45 -9.05
C THR A 157 -3.93 13.37 -9.42
N LEU A 158 -3.27 12.28 -9.04
CA LEU A 158 -1.92 11.92 -9.46
C LEU A 158 -1.97 10.59 -10.21
N LEU A 159 -1.51 10.60 -11.47
CA LEU A 159 -1.49 9.42 -12.33
C LEU A 159 -0.17 8.63 -12.23
N PRO A 160 -0.15 7.36 -12.67
CA PRO A 160 1.10 6.62 -12.78
C PRO A 160 2.10 7.37 -13.65
N THR A 161 3.39 7.33 -13.27
CA THR A 161 4.50 8.07 -13.91
C THR A 161 4.51 9.59 -13.68
N GLN A 162 3.44 10.17 -13.14
CA GLN A 162 3.44 11.54 -12.66
C GLN A 162 4.16 11.63 -11.31
N ARG A 163 4.87 12.74 -11.08
CA ARG A 163 5.59 13.01 -9.83
C ARG A 163 5.04 14.27 -9.18
N LEU A 164 4.79 14.22 -7.88
CA LEU A 164 4.51 15.41 -7.08
C LEU A 164 5.82 15.84 -6.42
N SER A 165 6.49 16.83 -7.00
CA SER A 165 7.75 17.39 -6.51
C SER A 165 7.55 18.24 -5.25
N ALA A 166 8.61 18.46 -4.47
CA ALA A 166 8.55 19.39 -3.36
C ALA A 166 8.07 20.79 -3.81
N GLY A 167 7.20 21.39 -3.00
CA GLY A 167 6.55 22.67 -3.28
C GLY A 167 5.20 22.55 -3.99
N THR A 168 4.87 21.40 -4.60
CA THR A 168 3.59 21.22 -5.31
C THR A 168 2.50 20.62 -4.42
N GLU A 169 1.25 20.87 -4.79
CA GLU A 169 0.07 20.43 -4.03
C GLU A 169 -1.04 19.91 -4.94
N LEU A 170 -1.85 18.99 -4.39
CA LEU A 170 -3.14 18.58 -4.93
C LEU A 170 -4.24 19.21 -4.09
N CYS A 171 -5.29 19.72 -4.70
CA CYS A 171 -6.45 20.28 -4.01
C CYS A 171 -7.70 19.46 -4.33
N SER A 172 -8.52 19.13 -3.33
CA SER A 172 -9.78 18.41 -3.53
C SER A 172 -10.74 19.18 -4.45
N GLY A 173 -11.73 18.49 -5.03
CA GLY A 173 -12.94 19.14 -5.56
C GLY A 173 -13.81 19.69 -4.44
N ILE A 174 -14.74 20.61 -4.76
CA ILE A 174 -15.83 20.99 -3.84
C ILE A 174 -16.74 19.77 -3.61
N SER A 175 -17.01 19.00 -4.65
CA SER A 175 -17.80 17.77 -4.61
C SER A 175 -17.38 16.84 -5.76
N GLU A 176 -18.02 15.68 -5.88
CA GLU A 176 -17.84 14.81 -7.06
C GLU A 176 -18.29 15.45 -8.38
N THR A 177 -19.16 16.47 -8.33
CA THR A 177 -19.76 17.09 -9.53
C THR A 177 -19.21 18.47 -9.84
N ASP A 178 -18.61 19.12 -8.85
CA ASP A 178 -17.99 20.43 -8.97
C ASP A 178 -16.47 20.29 -8.82
N PRO A 179 -15.73 20.37 -9.95
CA PRO A 179 -14.29 20.22 -9.94
C PRO A 179 -13.60 21.46 -9.39
N SER A 180 -14.29 22.55 -9.03
CA SER A 180 -13.65 23.73 -8.43
C SER A 180 -12.83 23.36 -7.19
N THR A 181 -11.86 24.18 -6.86
CA THR A 181 -11.01 24.05 -5.70
C THR A 181 -11.85 23.89 -4.43
N GLY A 182 -11.70 22.76 -3.76
CA GLY A 182 -12.35 22.44 -2.51
C GLY A 182 -11.57 22.87 -1.28
N LYS A 183 -11.94 22.26 -0.14
CA LYS A 183 -11.47 22.66 1.19
C LYS A 183 -10.14 22.04 1.60
N PHE A 184 -9.68 20.99 0.92
CA PHE A 184 -8.55 20.19 1.37
C PHE A 184 -7.42 20.19 0.36
N ARG A 185 -6.20 20.07 0.85
CA ARG A 185 -5.01 19.94 0.03
C ARG A 185 -4.03 18.93 0.60
N LEU A 186 -3.32 18.25 -0.30
CA LEU A 186 -2.15 17.42 -0.04
C LEU A 186 -0.94 18.17 -0.59
N LYS A 187 0.06 18.43 0.23
CA LYS A 187 1.27 19.17 -0.16
C LYS A 187 2.51 18.34 0.06
N MET A 188 3.35 18.25 -0.97
CA MET A 188 4.72 17.76 -0.85
C MET A 188 5.59 18.93 -0.39
N GLN A 189 5.98 18.96 0.88
CA GLN A 189 6.71 20.08 1.48
C GLN A 189 8.20 20.06 1.11
N TYR A 190 8.84 21.23 1.22
CA TYR A 190 10.29 21.40 0.97
C TYR A 190 11.18 20.71 2.02
N ASP A 191 10.63 20.29 3.16
CA ASP A 191 11.37 19.51 4.15
C ASP A 191 11.33 18.00 3.86
N GLY A 192 10.65 17.58 2.79
CA GLY A 192 10.49 16.19 2.39
C GLY A 192 9.29 15.48 3.04
N ASN A 193 8.43 16.21 3.73
CA ASN A 193 7.20 15.68 4.32
C ASN A 193 6.02 15.78 3.33
N LEU A 194 5.21 14.74 3.23
CA LEU A 194 3.94 14.76 2.51
C LEU A 194 2.82 14.93 3.53
N VAL A 195 2.04 15.99 3.42
CA VAL A 195 1.11 16.40 4.50
C VAL A 195 -0.22 16.88 3.95
N GLN A 196 -1.31 16.58 4.66
CA GLN A 196 -2.65 17.03 4.33
C GLN A 196 -3.14 18.13 5.28
N TYR A 197 -3.77 19.15 4.69
CA TYR A 197 -4.25 20.35 5.36
C TYR A 197 -5.60 20.80 4.83
N PRO A 198 -6.37 21.57 5.61
CA PRO A 198 -7.31 22.52 5.03
C PRO A 198 -6.59 23.48 4.08
N LYS A 199 -7.24 23.92 3.01
CA LYS A 199 -6.60 24.76 1.98
C LYS A 199 -6.15 26.12 2.52
N ASN A 200 -6.95 26.72 3.39
CA ASN A 200 -6.72 28.08 3.92
C ASN A 200 -6.05 28.08 5.31
N THR A 201 -5.09 27.17 5.55
CA THR A 201 -4.33 27.11 6.80
C THR A 201 -2.82 27.08 6.55
N PRO A 202 -2.00 27.60 7.48
CA PRO A 202 -0.55 27.46 7.45
C PRO A 202 -0.07 26.01 7.39
N ASP A 203 1.12 25.82 6.84
CA ASP A 203 1.83 24.53 6.74
C ASP A 203 2.47 24.12 8.09
N THR A 204 1.68 24.11 9.17
CA THR A 204 2.18 23.83 10.53
C THR A 204 1.48 22.63 11.16
N ALA A 205 2.17 21.95 12.07
CA ALA A 205 1.67 20.73 12.72
C ALA A 205 0.24 20.84 13.32
N PRO A 206 -0.19 21.96 13.94
CA PRO A 206 -1.55 22.08 14.47
C PRO A 206 -2.67 21.96 13.42
N TYR A 207 -2.37 22.23 12.14
CA TYR A 207 -3.33 22.18 11.03
C TYR A 207 -3.22 20.92 10.19
N SER A 208 -2.17 20.11 10.40
CA SER A 208 -2.03 18.84 9.69
C SER A 208 -2.94 17.80 10.31
N TYR A 209 -3.77 17.14 9.50
CA TYR A 209 -4.56 16.00 9.95
C TYR A 209 -3.99 14.65 9.48
N TRP A 210 -3.03 14.67 8.55
CA TRP A 210 -2.30 13.49 8.12
C TRP A 210 -0.90 13.85 7.65
N THR A 211 0.10 13.01 7.93
CA THR A 211 1.50 13.21 7.51
C THR A 211 2.18 11.88 7.19
N SER A 212 3.12 11.90 6.23
CA SER A 212 4.01 10.77 5.96
C SER A 212 5.09 10.58 7.02
N PHE A 213 5.28 11.50 7.97
CA PHE A 213 6.35 11.48 8.97
C PHE A 213 7.75 11.41 8.32
N THR A 214 7.96 12.15 7.24
CA THR A 214 9.24 12.20 6.50
C THR A 214 9.87 13.60 6.49
N GLY A 215 9.47 14.47 7.43
CA GLY A 215 10.10 15.78 7.62
C GLY A 215 11.60 15.68 7.91
N GLY A 216 12.36 16.64 7.40
CA GLY A 216 13.82 16.68 7.51
C GLY A 216 14.58 15.88 6.45
N LYS A 217 13.89 15.34 5.43
CA LYS A 217 14.52 14.64 4.30
C LYS A 217 14.94 15.56 3.15
N GLY A 218 14.46 16.80 3.14
CA GLY A 218 14.85 17.85 2.21
C GLY A 218 13.92 18.01 1.00
N ASP A 219 14.22 19.01 0.18
CA ASP A 219 13.40 19.47 -0.95
C ASP A 219 13.54 18.60 -2.21
N ASN A 220 14.43 17.62 -2.17
CA ASN A 220 14.65 16.69 -3.27
C ASN A 220 13.69 15.49 -3.24
N VAL A 221 12.77 15.44 -2.28
CA VAL A 221 11.79 14.35 -2.14
C VAL A 221 10.57 14.60 -3.02
N SER A 222 10.07 13.53 -3.63
CA SER A 222 8.87 13.54 -4.48
C SER A 222 7.97 12.35 -4.17
N LEU A 223 6.65 12.55 -4.30
CA LEU A 223 5.67 11.48 -4.30
C LEU A 223 5.56 10.87 -5.70
N ASN A 224 5.59 9.55 -5.76
CA ASN A 224 5.59 8.78 -6.99
C ASN A 224 4.53 7.67 -6.90
N LEU A 225 3.77 7.51 -7.99
CA LEU A 225 2.90 6.36 -8.22
C LEU A 225 3.43 5.59 -9.43
N ASP A 226 3.69 4.30 -9.24
CA ASP A 226 4.06 3.42 -10.35
C ASP A 226 2.83 2.81 -11.05
N LYS A 227 3.08 2.13 -12.17
CA LYS A 227 2.03 1.46 -12.97
C LYS A 227 1.39 0.26 -12.28
N ASN A 228 1.96 -0.23 -11.19
CA ASN A 228 1.48 -1.38 -10.43
C ASN A 228 0.67 -0.97 -9.18
N GLY A 229 0.49 0.34 -8.95
CA GLY A 229 -0.23 0.84 -7.78
C GLY A 229 0.66 1.03 -6.54
N HIS A 230 1.99 1.01 -6.69
CA HIS A 230 2.90 1.27 -5.58
C HIS A 230 3.11 2.77 -5.41
N LEU A 231 2.80 3.25 -4.21
CA LEU A 231 2.89 4.64 -3.81
C LEU A 231 4.08 4.82 -2.85
N PHE A 232 5.03 5.67 -3.22
CA PHE A 232 6.27 5.82 -2.45
C PHE A 232 6.90 7.21 -2.61
N LEU A 233 7.76 7.55 -1.67
CA LEU A 233 8.56 8.77 -1.65
C LEU A 233 10.00 8.45 -2.09
N LEU A 234 10.48 9.13 -3.13
CA LEU A 234 11.86 9.05 -3.60
C LEU A 234 12.56 10.39 -3.43
N ASN A 235 13.86 10.35 -3.13
CA ASN A 235 14.71 11.53 -3.33
C ASN A 235 15.21 11.61 -4.80
N SER A 236 15.94 12.68 -5.11
CA SER A 236 16.51 12.91 -6.46
C SER A 236 17.53 11.86 -6.91
N THR A 237 18.16 11.11 -6.00
CA THR A 237 19.09 10.01 -6.34
C THR A 237 18.37 8.71 -6.64
N GLY A 238 17.03 8.66 -6.53
CA GLY A 238 16.24 7.45 -6.67
C GLY A 238 16.25 6.56 -5.42
N PHE A 239 16.75 7.05 -4.28
CA PHE A 239 16.69 6.34 -3.01
C PHE A 239 15.26 6.41 -2.45
N ASN A 240 14.76 5.25 -2.02
CA ASN A 240 13.43 5.13 -1.44
C ASN A 240 13.42 5.62 0.02
N ILE A 241 12.71 6.72 0.25
CA ILE A 241 12.55 7.34 1.57
C ILE A 241 11.50 6.59 2.38
N LYS A 242 10.35 6.27 1.76
CA LYS A 242 9.23 5.59 2.41
C LYS A 242 8.26 5.01 1.38
N ASN A 243 7.88 3.76 1.57
CA ASN A 243 6.70 3.17 0.91
C ASN A 243 5.44 3.54 1.70
N LEU A 244 4.43 4.08 1.02
CA LEU A 244 3.14 4.43 1.61
C LEU A 244 2.13 3.29 1.45
N THR A 245 2.24 2.49 0.39
CA THR A 245 1.47 1.26 0.19
C THR A 245 2.35 0.02 0.28
N GLU A 246 1.74 -1.13 0.59
CA GLU A 246 2.43 -2.41 0.58
C GLU A 246 2.67 -2.91 -0.85
N GLU A 247 3.75 -3.65 -1.06
CA GLU A 247 4.03 -4.27 -2.35
C GLU A 247 3.12 -5.47 -2.59
N GLU A 248 1.97 -5.23 -3.23
CA GLU A 248 1.12 -6.30 -3.73
C GLU A 248 1.55 -6.77 -5.12
N THR A 249 1.20 -8.01 -5.46
CA THR A 249 1.51 -8.58 -6.77
C THR A 249 0.76 -7.81 -7.87
N PRO A 250 1.46 -7.29 -8.90
CA PRO A 250 0.81 -6.56 -9.98
C PRO A 250 -0.25 -7.42 -10.67
N ILE A 251 -1.49 -6.94 -10.71
CA ILE A 251 -2.57 -7.60 -11.43
C ILE A 251 -2.59 -7.03 -12.86
N GLN A 252 -2.35 -7.89 -13.84
CA GLN A 252 -2.27 -7.46 -15.24
C GLN A 252 -3.63 -6.94 -15.75
N GLY A 253 -3.63 -5.73 -16.31
CA GLY A 253 -4.84 -5.07 -16.80
C GLY A 253 -5.53 -4.19 -15.76
N MET A 254 -4.95 -4.02 -14.57
CA MET A 254 -5.36 -2.99 -13.64
C MET A 254 -4.77 -1.62 -14.01
N MET A 255 -5.57 -0.59 -13.75
CA MET A 255 -5.18 0.80 -13.76
C MET A 255 -5.27 1.34 -12.34
N TYR A 256 -4.35 2.22 -12.00
CA TYR A 256 -4.30 2.88 -10.70
C TYR A 256 -4.27 4.40 -10.87
N LEU A 257 -4.89 5.11 -9.94
CA LEU A 257 -4.72 6.55 -9.77
C LEU A 257 -4.82 6.91 -8.30
N MET A 258 -4.16 7.99 -7.91
CA MET A 258 -4.35 8.60 -6.60
C MET A 258 -5.25 9.82 -6.72
N LYS A 259 -6.13 10.06 -5.76
CA LYS A 259 -7.00 11.25 -5.73
C LYS A 259 -7.21 11.74 -4.31
N ILE A 260 -7.20 13.07 -4.11
CA ILE A 260 -7.71 13.69 -2.89
C ILE A 260 -9.19 14.04 -3.12
N ASP A 261 -10.08 13.30 -2.46
CA ASP A 261 -11.52 13.49 -2.66
C ASP A 261 -12.05 14.70 -1.90
N SER A 262 -13.30 15.07 -2.18
CA SER A 262 -13.97 16.21 -1.54
C SER A 262 -14.12 16.08 -0.01
N ASP A 263 -13.98 14.87 0.53
CA ASP A 263 -13.93 14.60 1.96
C ASP A 263 -12.53 14.80 2.58
N GLY A 264 -11.53 15.14 1.76
CA GLY A 264 -10.18 15.42 2.21
C GLY A 264 -9.33 14.19 2.48
N ILE A 265 -9.78 12.97 2.14
CA ILE A 265 -8.98 11.76 2.25
C ILE A 265 -8.25 11.52 0.92
N PHE A 266 -6.97 11.15 1.01
CA PHE A 266 -6.16 10.83 -0.16
C PHE A 266 -6.18 9.33 -0.40
N ARG A 267 -6.68 8.89 -1.56
CA ARG A 267 -6.97 7.49 -1.85
C ARG A 267 -6.26 6.97 -3.09
N LEU A 268 -5.80 5.74 -3.01
CA LEU A 268 -5.41 4.92 -4.15
C LEU A 268 -6.63 4.16 -4.63
N TYR A 269 -6.97 4.36 -5.91
CA TYR A 269 -8.03 3.63 -6.57
C TYR A 269 -7.46 2.67 -7.61
N SER A 270 -8.14 1.53 -7.79
CA SER A 270 -7.88 0.57 -8.86
C SER A 270 -9.09 0.37 -9.76
N TYR A 271 -8.84 0.09 -11.03
CA TYR A 271 -9.85 -0.19 -12.04
C TYR A 271 -9.40 -1.32 -12.96
N ASN A 272 -10.25 -2.30 -13.21
CA ASN A 272 -9.94 -3.41 -14.09
C ASN A 272 -10.35 -3.09 -15.54
N LEU A 273 -9.39 -2.79 -16.40
CA LEU A 273 -9.62 -2.44 -17.81
C LEU A 273 -10.13 -3.63 -18.65
N ARG A 274 -10.03 -4.87 -18.16
CA ARG A 274 -10.51 -6.07 -18.88
C ARG A 274 -11.98 -6.38 -18.63
N TRP A 275 -12.57 -5.80 -17.59
CA TRP A 275 -13.97 -6.05 -17.22
C TRP A 275 -14.86 -4.87 -17.56
N GLN A 276 -15.84 -5.09 -18.43
CA GLN A 276 -16.73 -4.04 -18.95
C GLN A 276 -17.60 -3.36 -17.88
N ASN A 277 -17.89 -4.05 -16.76
CA ASN A 277 -18.66 -3.52 -15.63
C ASN A 277 -17.78 -3.26 -14.39
N SER A 278 -16.47 -3.08 -14.57
CA SER A 278 -15.60 -2.69 -13.46
C SER A 278 -16.00 -1.31 -12.95
N THR A 279 -15.97 -1.15 -11.63
CA THR A 279 -16.05 0.15 -10.94
C THR A 279 -14.71 0.43 -10.27
N TRP A 280 -14.48 1.68 -9.90
CA TRP A 280 -13.33 2.04 -9.07
C TRP A 280 -13.42 1.35 -7.70
N SER A 281 -12.32 0.75 -7.27
CA SER A 281 -12.18 0.12 -5.96
C SER A 281 -11.09 0.83 -5.16
N GLU A 282 -11.39 1.21 -3.92
CA GLU A 282 -10.42 1.81 -3.00
C GLU A 282 -9.43 0.71 -2.54
N VAL A 283 -8.14 0.97 -2.75
CA VAL A 283 -7.04 0.06 -2.37
C VAL A 283 -6.38 0.54 -1.07
N TRP A 284 -6.21 1.85 -0.93
CA TRP A 284 -5.55 2.45 0.23
C TRP A 284 -6.08 3.86 0.48
N PRO A 285 -6.50 4.20 1.70
CA PRO A 285 -6.75 5.57 2.13
C PRO A 285 -5.63 6.09 3.05
N SER A 286 -5.41 7.40 3.04
CA SER A 286 -4.49 8.04 4.00
C SER A 286 -4.93 7.87 5.45
N THR A 287 -6.24 7.84 5.70
CA THR A 287 -6.83 7.50 7.01
C THR A 287 -8.10 6.68 6.84
N SER A 288 -8.32 5.72 7.75
CA SER A 288 -9.58 4.97 7.85
C SER A 288 -10.67 5.73 8.60
N GLU A 289 -10.31 6.76 9.38
CA GLU A 289 -11.24 7.53 10.21
C GLU A 289 -11.80 8.71 9.40
N LYS A 290 -13.09 8.63 9.00
CA LYS A 290 -13.69 9.62 8.09
C LYS A 290 -13.85 11.03 8.68
N CYS A 291 -13.64 11.21 9.98
CA CYS A 291 -13.65 12.51 10.66
C CYS A 291 -12.23 13.04 10.97
N ASP A 292 -11.16 12.37 10.53
CA ASP A 292 -9.80 12.88 10.66
C ASP A 292 -9.56 14.19 9.89
N PRO A 293 -10.05 14.34 8.63
CA PRO A 293 -9.96 15.61 7.92
C PRO A 293 -10.64 16.73 8.69
N ILE A 294 -9.84 17.66 9.21
CA ILE A 294 -10.37 18.80 9.94
C ILE A 294 -10.97 19.83 8.98
N GLY A 295 -12.14 20.37 9.30
CA GLY A 295 -12.82 21.37 8.44
C GLY A 295 -13.87 20.80 7.47
N LEU A 296 -14.21 19.51 7.63
CA LEU A 296 -15.40 18.91 7.02
C LEU A 296 -16.65 19.73 7.37
N CYS A 297 -16.85 19.96 8.67
CA CYS A 297 -17.95 20.73 9.22
C CYS A 297 -17.59 22.22 9.33
N GLY A 298 -18.59 23.10 9.14
CA GLY A 298 -18.43 24.55 9.25
C GLY A 298 -18.24 25.02 10.70
N PHE A 299 -18.25 26.34 10.90
CA PHE A 299 -18.06 26.94 12.22
C PHE A 299 -19.09 26.44 13.24
N ASN A 300 -18.66 26.34 14.50
CA ASN A 300 -19.51 25.97 15.64
C ASN A 300 -20.21 24.61 15.48
N SER A 301 -19.58 23.71 14.74
CA SER A 301 -20.04 22.34 14.51
C SER A 301 -18.86 21.38 14.51
N PHE A 302 -19.13 20.10 14.77
CA PHE A 302 -18.11 19.07 14.84
C PHE A 302 -18.50 17.82 14.06
N CYS A 303 -17.48 17.13 13.54
CA CYS A 303 -17.65 15.86 12.84
C CYS A 303 -17.85 14.72 13.83
N VAL A 304 -18.85 13.88 13.57
CA VAL A 304 -19.13 12.63 14.29
C VAL A 304 -19.42 11.52 13.29
N LEU A 305 -19.02 10.30 13.61
CA LEU A 305 -19.38 9.13 12.80
C LEU A 305 -20.77 8.62 13.23
N ASN A 306 -21.71 8.59 12.28
CA ASN A 306 -23.00 7.94 12.42
C ASN A 306 -23.03 6.71 11.50
N ASP A 307 -23.08 5.49 12.05
CA ASP A 307 -23.02 4.24 11.29
C ASP A 307 -21.89 4.23 10.22
N GLN A 308 -20.68 4.67 10.61
CA GLN A 308 -19.49 4.78 9.72
C GLN A 308 -19.60 5.84 8.60
N THR A 309 -20.57 6.74 8.67
CA THR A 309 -20.67 7.90 7.78
C THR A 309 -20.35 9.19 8.54
N PRO A 310 -19.52 10.09 7.98
CA PRO A 310 -19.24 11.36 8.63
C PRO A 310 -20.49 12.23 8.57
N ASN A 311 -20.92 12.73 9.73
CA ASN A 311 -22.01 13.67 9.87
C ASN A 311 -21.57 14.87 10.70
N CYS A 312 -22.16 16.03 10.45
CA CYS A 312 -21.88 17.25 11.19
C CYS A 312 -22.98 17.51 12.21
N THR A 313 -22.58 17.79 13.45
CA THR A 313 -23.49 18.14 14.53
C THR A 313 -23.15 19.54 15.04
N CYS A 314 -24.16 20.38 15.24
CA CYS A 314 -23.95 21.70 15.85
C CYS A 314 -23.57 21.58 17.33
N LEU A 315 -22.84 22.58 17.81
CA LEU A 315 -22.66 22.78 19.25
C LEU A 315 -24.02 22.92 19.96
N PRO A 316 -24.14 22.50 21.23
CA PRO A 316 -25.36 22.76 21.98
C PRO A 316 -25.68 24.25 22.06
N GLY A 317 -26.96 24.60 21.89
CA GLY A 317 -27.41 25.98 21.78
C GLY A 317 -27.22 26.61 20.39
N PHE A 318 -26.68 25.87 19.42
CA PHE A 318 -26.52 26.30 18.02
C PHE A 318 -27.43 25.50 17.08
N VAL A 319 -27.84 26.14 15.99
CA VAL A 319 -28.66 25.59 14.92
C VAL A 319 -27.95 25.74 13.57
N ALA A 320 -28.18 24.80 12.66
CA ALA A 320 -27.55 24.82 11.35
C ALA A 320 -28.09 26.01 10.53
N ILE A 321 -27.18 26.82 9.97
CA ILE A 321 -27.55 27.96 9.12
C ILE A 321 -28.29 27.49 7.86
N SER A 322 -27.89 26.35 7.31
CA SER A 322 -28.54 25.76 6.14
C SER A 322 -28.55 24.23 6.26
N LYS A 323 -29.76 23.64 6.30
CA LYS A 323 -29.92 22.18 6.34
C LYS A 323 -29.32 21.54 5.09
N GLY A 324 -28.41 20.59 5.28
CA GLY A 324 -27.74 19.87 4.19
C GLY A 324 -26.48 20.56 3.67
N ASN A 325 -26.30 21.87 3.89
CA ASN A 325 -25.05 22.56 3.60
C ASN A 325 -24.27 22.83 4.90
N TRP A 326 -23.61 21.79 5.40
CA TRP A 326 -22.81 21.86 6.61
C TRP A 326 -21.56 22.74 6.50
N THR A 327 -21.23 23.22 5.30
CA THR A 327 -20.14 24.18 5.11
C THR A 327 -20.47 25.56 5.68
N ALA A 328 -21.75 25.92 5.76
CA ALA A 328 -22.21 27.18 6.36
C ALA A 328 -21.98 27.21 7.88
N GLY A 329 -21.91 26.05 8.53
CA GLY A 329 -21.75 25.93 9.99
C GLY A 329 -23.06 26.16 10.73
N CYS A 330 -22.93 26.54 12.00
CA CYS A 330 -24.04 26.76 12.91
C CYS A 330 -23.98 28.14 13.57
N GLU A 331 -25.15 28.71 13.81
CA GLU A 331 -25.35 29.98 14.50
C GLU A 331 -26.12 29.75 15.80
N ARG A 332 -26.05 30.71 16.72
CA ARG A 332 -26.77 30.58 17.99
C ARG A 332 -28.27 30.62 17.77
N ASN A 333 -28.99 29.85 18.56
CA ASN A 333 -30.45 29.88 18.61
C ASN A 333 -31.00 30.96 19.58
N TYR A 334 -30.16 31.87 20.06
CA TYR A 334 -30.48 32.88 21.07
C TYR A 334 -29.63 34.14 20.93
N THR A 335 -30.10 35.27 21.48
CA THR A 335 -29.41 36.56 21.44
C THR A 335 -28.31 36.65 22.51
N ALA A 336 -27.16 37.21 22.14
CA ALA A 336 -25.92 37.21 22.93
C ALA A 336 -25.88 38.25 24.08
N GLU A 337 -27.01 38.67 24.63
CA GLU A 337 -27.09 39.97 25.34
C GLU A 337 -26.89 39.91 26.86
N SER A 338 -26.86 38.73 27.49
CA SER A 338 -26.61 38.63 28.94
C SER A 338 -25.51 37.63 29.26
N CYS A 339 -24.49 38.08 30.01
CA CYS A 339 -23.50 37.18 30.63
C CYS A 339 -24.09 36.40 31.82
N GLY A 340 -25.22 36.86 32.38
CA GLY A 340 -25.97 36.16 33.42
C GLY A 340 -26.98 35.15 32.85
N ASN A 341 -27.33 34.14 33.65
CA ASN A 341 -28.26 33.02 33.32
C ASN A 341 -27.74 32.05 32.24
N LYS A 342 -26.49 31.61 32.39
CA LYS A 342 -25.86 30.62 31.50
C LYS A 342 -25.66 29.30 32.23
N ALA A 343 -25.78 28.21 31.48
CA ALA A 343 -25.42 26.87 31.90
C ALA A 343 -24.26 26.34 31.04
N ILE A 344 -23.60 25.29 31.50
CA ILE A 344 -22.58 24.58 30.72
C ILE A 344 -23.11 23.21 30.34
N GLN A 345 -23.01 22.89 29.05
CA GLN A 345 -23.22 21.55 28.54
C GLN A 345 -21.87 20.89 28.24
N GLU A 346 -21.76 19.62 28.61
CA GLU A 346 -20.52 18.84 28.47
C GLU A 346 -20.59 18.01 27.19
N LEU A 347 -19.53 18.07 26.39
CA LEU A 347 -19.31 17.25 25.21
C LEU A 347 -18.07 16.40 25.43
N GLU A 348 -18.28 15.12 25.67
CA GLU A 348 -17.19 14.16 25.82
C GLU A 348 -16.53 13.87 24.47
N ASN A 349 -15.24 13.56 24.54
CA ASN A 349 -14.37 13.14 23.45
C ASN A 349 -14.38 14.09 22.24
N THR A 350 -14.64 15.37 22.46
CA THR A 350 -14.84 16.37 21.40
C THR A 350 -13.81 17.49 21.54
N ASN A 351 -13.07 17.77 20.46
CA ASN A 351 -12.04 18.81 20.42
C ASN A 351 -12.14 19.71 19.19
N TRP A 352 -11.35 20.79 19.18
CA TRP A 352 -11.38 21.89 18.21
C TRP A 352 -9.97 22.45 18.00
N GLU A 353 -9.84 23.39 17.08
CA GLU A 353 -8.64 24.22 16.97
C GLU A 353 -8.27 24.88 18.31
N ASP A 354 -7.00 24.80 18.70
CA ASP A 354 -6.51 25.45 19.92
C ASP A 354 -6.16 26.92 19.65
N VAL A 355 -7.14 27.80 19.84
CA VAL A 355 -7.00 29.27 19.75
C VAL A 355 -7.30 29.92 21.10
N SER A 356 -6.86 29.28 22.18
CA SER A 356 -7.16 29.72 23.53
C SER A 356 -6.55 31.07 23.87
N TYR A 357 -7.37 31.96 24.42
CA TYR A 357 -6.93 33.28 24.92
C TYR A 357 -6.48 33.22 26.38
N ASN A 358 -6.86 32.15 27.08
CA ASN A 358 -6.46 31.89 28.46
C ASN A 358 -6.32 30.38 28.68
N VAL A 359 -5.27 29.99 29.40
CA VAL A 359 -4.97 28.59 29.75
C VAL A 359 -4.73 28.54 31.25
N LEU A 360 -5.50 27.71 31.95
CA LEU A 360 -5.36 27.47 33.38
C LEU A 360 -4.81 26.04 33.57
N SER A 361 -3.66 25.92 34.21
CA SER A 361 -3.02 24.64 34.52
C SER A 361 -3.30 24.20 35.96
N GLU A 362 -3.13 22.91 36.25
CA GLU A 362 -3.31 22.33 37.60
C GLU A 362 -4.71 22.60 38.18
N ILE A 363 -5.73 22.57 37.33
CA ILE A 363 -7.11 22.90 37.67
C ILE A 363 -8.01 21.67 37.53
N THR A 364 -9.01 21.55 38.41
CA THR A 364 -9.99 20.46 38.30
C THR A 364 -11.03 20.76 37.22
N LYS A 365 -11.69 19.70 36.76
CA LYS A 365 -12.82 19.76 35.80
C LYS A 365 -13.88 20.80 36.23
N GLU A 366 -14.27 20.77 37.50
CA GLU A 366 -15.30 21.64 38.07
C GLU A 366 -14.85 23.10 38.13
N LYS A 367 -13.58 23.33 38.49
CA LYS A 367 -13.02 24.69 38.51
C LYS A 367 -12.87 25.27 37.10
N CYS A 368 -12.53 24.45 36.10
CA CYS A 368 -12.53 24.86 34.69
C CYS A 368 -13.93 25.27 34.21
N LYS A 369 -14.95 24.46 34.55
CA LYS A 369 -16.36 24.75 34.26
C LYS A 369 -16.79 26.08 34.87
N GLN A 370 -16.43 26.32 36.14
CA GLN A 370 -16.74 27.56 36.85
C GLN A 370 -16.00 28.77 36.25
N ALA A 371 -14.71 28.63 35.93
CA ALA A 371 -13.93 29.70 35.32
C ALA A 371 -14.53 30.14 33.96
N CYS A 372 -14.99 29.18 33.14
CA CYS A 372 -15.66 29.51 31.90
C CYS A 372 -17.04 30.14 32.12
N LEU A 373 -17.82 29.69 33.12
CA LEU A 373 -19.10 30.29 33.47
C LEU A 373 -18.97 31.76 33.86
N GLU A 374 -17.98 32.08 34.70
CA GLU A 374 -17.74 33.42 35.24
C GLU A 374 -17.15 34.40 34.21
N ASP A 375 -16.37 33.93 33.25
CA ASP A 375 -15.80 34.78 32.20
C ASP A 375 -16.80 35.00 31.06
N CYS A 376 -17.28 36.25 30.91
CA CYS A 376 -18.21 36.64 29.85
C CYS A 376 -17.66 36.45 28.43
N ASN A 377 -16.34 36.36 28.24
CA ASN A 377 -15.72 36.08 26.95
C ASN A 377 -15.56 34.58 26.68
N CYS A 378 -15.71 33.72 27.68
CA CYS A 378 -15.62 32.28 27.48
C CYS A 378 -16.91 31.74 26.88
N GLU A 379 -16.76 31.08 25.73
CA GLU A 379 -17.87 30.46 25.00
C GLU A 379 -17.76 28.94 25.03
N ALA A 380 -16.53 28.46 24.98
CA ALA A 380 -16.21 27.08 25.28
C ALA A 380 -14.89 26.97 26.03
N ALA A 381 -14.72 25.87 26.76
CA ALA A 381 -13.44 25.51 27.37
C ALA A 381 -13.13 24.05 27.09
N LEU A 382 -11.95 23.78 26.55
CA LEU A 382 -11.41 22.43 26.37
C LEU A 382 -10.66 22.04 27.64
N TYR A 383 -11.00 20.89 28.23
CA TYR A 383 -10.35 20.37 29.41
C TYR A 383 -9.65 19.04 29.09
N LYS A 384 -8.35 18.99 29.32
CA LYS A 384 -7.50 17.81 29.11
C LYS A 384 -6.31 17.87 30.05
N ASN A 385 -5.96 16.74 30.69
CA ASN A 385 -4.76 16.62 31.53
C ASN A 385 -4.59 17.74 32.57
N GLU A 386 -5.67 18.08 33.30
CA GLU A 386 -5.68 19.17 34.29
C GLU A 386 -5.37 20.58 33.73
N GLU A 387 -5.42 20.73 32.40
CA GLU A 387 -5.40 22.02 31.72
C GLU A 387 -6.81 22.39 31.24
N CYS A 388 -7.18 23.65 31.45
CA CYS A 388 -8.40 24.27 30.97
C CYS A 388 -8.05 25.36 29.96
N LYS A 389 -8.49 25.16 28.72
CA LYS A 389 -8.18 26.01 27.57
C LYS A 389 -9.44 26.76 27.14
N MET A 390 -9.53 28.03 27.50
CA MET A 390 -10.73 28.86 27.30
C MET A 390 -10.73 29.49 25.90
N GLN A 391 -11.88 29.48 25.23
CA GLN A 391 -12.02 29.85 23.82
C GLN A 391 -13.22 30.76 23.56
N ARG A 392 -13.10 31.54 22.48
CA ARG A 392 -14.14 32.43 21.93
C ARG A 392 -14.71 31.84 20.65
N LEU A 393 -15.90 32.29 20.26
CA LEU A 393 -16.43 32.01 18.92
C LEU A 393 -15.70 32.78 17.82
N PRO A 394 -15.73 32.29 16.57
CA PRO A 394 -16.26 30.98 16.15
C PRO A 394 -15.31 29.84 16.46
N LEU A 395 -15.84 28.69 16.90
CA LEU A 395 -15.04 27.47 17.04
C LEU A 395 -14.86 26.81 15.67
N ARG A 396 -13.63 26.33 15.41
CA ARG A 396 -13.23 25.74 14.14
C ARG A 396 -12.76 24.31 14.33
N PHE A 397 -12.83 23.52 13.24
CA PHE A 397 -12.20 22.21 13.16
C PHE A 397 -12.67 21.22 14.23
N GLY A 398 -13.93 21.34 14.63
CA GLY A 398 -14.54 20.45 15.62
C GLY A 398 -14.55 19.01 15.14
N LYS A 399 -14.11 18.06 15.98
CA LYS A 399 -14.25 16.63 15.74
C LYS A 399 -14.45 15.86 17.03
N ARG A 400 -15.15 14.72 16.93
CA ARG A 400 -15.28 13.75 18.01
C ARG A 400 -14.37 12.55 17.75
N ASN A 401 -13.53 12.23 18.73
CA ASN A 401 -12.65 11.06 18.69
C ASN A 401 -12.83 10.25 19.97
N LEU A 402 -13.52 9.10 19.88
CA LEU A 402 -13.85 8.24 21.01
C LEU A 402 -12.63 7.66 21.76
N ARG A 403 -11.43 7.75 21.17
CA ARG A 403 -10.17 7.32 21.81
C ARG A 403 -9.56 8.42 22.67
N ASP A 404 -10.00 9.66 22.51
CA ASP A 404 -9.49 10.82 23.23
C ASP A 404 -10.32 11.05 24.50
N SER A 405 -9.70 11.49 25.58
CA SER A 405 -10.38 11.77 26.85
C SER A 405 -10.77 13.25 27.03
N ASP A 406 -10.69 14.02 25.95
CA ASP A 406 -11.00 15.45 25.91
C ASP A 406 -12.46 15.72 26.31
N ILE A 407 -12.67 16.68 27.20
CA ILE A 407 -14.00 17.16 27.53
C ILE A 407 -14.10 18.61 27.09
N THR A 408 -15.12 18.94 26.31
CA THR A 408 -15.43 20.34 26.04
C THR A 408 -16.65 20.79 26.81
N PHE A 409 -16.49 21.92 27.47
CA PHE A 409 -17.57 22.69 28.08
C PHE A 409 -18.06 23.74 27.10
N VAL A 410 -19.36 23.76 26.83
CA VAL A 410 -19.99 24.74 25.93
C VAL A 410 -20.98 25.56 26.75
N LYS A 411 -20.86 26.89 26.67
CA LYS A 411 -21.77 27.81 27.34
C LYS A 411 -23.08 27.93 26.56
N VAL A 412 -24.20 27.71 27.25
CA VAL A 412 -25.56 27.74 26.69
C VAL A 412 -26.48 28.58 27.57
N ASP A 413 -27.60 29.07 27.02
CA ASP A 413 -28.61 29.77 27.81
C ASP A 413 -29.37 28.81 28.72
N ASP A 414 -29.62 29.22 29.96
CA ASP A 414 -30.34 28.40 30.94
C ASP A 414 -31.80 28.12 30.50
N ALA A 415 -32.41 28.99 29.70
CA ALA A 415 -33.72 28.73 29.09
C ALA A 415 -33.70 27.48 28.18
N THR A 416 -32.58 27.19 27.51
CA THR A 416 -32.43 25.99 26.68
C THR A 416 -32.11 24.71 27.48
N SER A 417 -31.71 24.82 28.76
CA SER A 417 -31.55 23.67 29.65
C SER A 417 -32.90 23.05 30.04
N SER A 418 -33.97 23.84 29.97
CA SER A 418 -35.36 23.44 30.26
C SER A 418 -36.12 22.79 29.09
N SER A 419 -35.52 22.72 27.90
CA SER A 419 -36.00 21.84 26.84
C SER A 419 -35.16 20.56 26.88
N PRO A 420 -35.71 19.42 27.33
CA PRO A 420 -35.08 18.15 27.07
C PRO A 420 -35.16 17.91 25.56
N GLN A 421 -34.16 18.34 24.81
CA GLN A 421 -33.72 17.50 23.70
C GLN A 421 -33.25 16.22 24.37
N ALA A 422 -34.13 15.23 24.30
CA ALA A 422 -33.91 13.91 24.84
C ALA A 422 -32.47 13.47 24.51
N PRO A 423 -31.76 12.79 25.43
CA PRO A 423 -30.70 11.92 24.97
C PRO A 423 -31.31 11.08 23.84
N PHE A 424 -30.57 10.90 22.75
CA PHE A 424 -30.94 9.91 21.75
C PHE A 424 -30.74 8.51 22.36
N SER A 425 -31.51 8.21 23.41
CA SER A 425 -31.85 6.88 23.82
C SER A 425 -32.85 6.39 22.78
N ILE A 426 -32.45 5.36 22.05
CA ILE A 426 -33.38 4.50 21.32
C ILE A 426 -34.30 3.88 22.39
N GLU A 427 -35.36 4.58 22.77
CA GLU A 427 -36.38 4.05 23.66
C GLU A 427 -37.33 3.19 22.82
N GLY A 428 -36.81 2.02 22.45
CA GLY A 428 -37.62 0.91 21.95
C GLY A 428 -38.54 0.45 23.07
N ASN A 429 -39.82 0.76 22.92
CA ASN A 429 -40.95 0.30 23.74
C ASN A 429 -40.89 -1.23 23.99
N LYS A 430 -40.22 -1.69 25.06
CA LYS A 430 -40.06 -3.12 25.35
C LYS A 430 -39.99 -3.45 26.84
N LYS A 431 -40.73 -2.77 27.73
CA LYS A 431 -40.86 -3.26 29.12
C LYS A 431 -41.69 -4.57 29.24
N GLY A 432 -42.37 -5.00 28.18
CA GLY A 432 -42.95 -6.35 28.04
C GLY A 432 -42.11 -7.35 27.23
N LEU A 433 -41.21 -6.89 26.35
CA LEU A 433 -40.45 -7.75 25.45
C LEU A 433 -39.05 -8.12 25.98
N TRP A 434 -38.44 -7.31 26.85
CA TRP A 434 -37.12 -7.59 27.41
C TRP A 434 -37.10 -8.82 28.33
N LYS A 435 -38.17 -9.05 29.11
CA LYS A 435 -38.30 -10.31 29.86
C LYS A 435 -38.33 -11.52 28.93
N ASN A 436 -39.04 -11.44 27.81
CA ASN A 436 -39.10 -12.53 26.84
C ASN A 436 -37.78 -12.70 26.06
N ILE A 437 -37.08 -11.60 25.73
CA ILE A 437 -35.76 -11.66 25.08
C ILE A 437 -34.72 -12.25 26.02
N VAL A 438 -34.70 -11.87 27.30
CA VAL A 438 -33.78 -12.47 28.28
C VAL A 438 -34.05 -13.96 28.45
N ILE A 439 -35.31 -14.39 28.50
CA ILE A 439 -35.67 -15.82 28.55
C ILE A 439 -35.26 -16.54 27.27
N ILE A 440 -35.46 -15.95 26.10
CA ILE A 440 -35.05 -16.53 24.80
C ILE A 440 -33.53 -16.59 24.71
N CYS A 441 -32.79 -15.56 25.11
CA CYS A 441 -31.34 -15.56 25.13
C CYS A 441 -30.79 -16.59 26.14
N LEU A 442 -31.42 -16.73 27.31
CA LEU A 442 -31.06 -17.77 28.28
C LEU A 442 -31.32 -19.17 27.71
N PHE A 443 -32.44 -19.35 27.00
CA PHE A 443 -32.77 -20.61 26.34
C PHE A 443 -31.78 -20.91 25.20
N VAL A 444 -31.46 -19.94 24.35
CA VAL A 444 -30.51 -20.08 23.23
C VAL A 444 -29.10 -20.36 23.74
N THR A 445 -28.64 -19.68 24.79
CA THR A 445 -27.32 -19.95 25.39
C THR A 445 -27.24 -21.35 25.99
N VAL A 446 -28.30 -21.83 26.65
CA VAL A 446 -28.39 -23.19 27.16
C VAL A 446 -28.40 -24.21 26.01
N VAL A 447 -29.14 -23.95 24.93
CA VAL A 447 -29.16 -24.81 23.74
C VAL A 447 -27.79 -24.83 23.05
N ILE A 448 -27.10 -23.69 22.94
CA ILE A 448 -25.74 -23.62 22.39
C ILE A 448 -24.78 -24.40 23.28
N LEU A 449 -24.83 -24.23 24.60
CA LEU A 449 -24.01 -25.00 25.54
C LEU A 449 -24.27 -26.51 25.42
N ILE A 450 -25.53 -26.93 25.34
CA ILE A 450 -25.90 -28.34 25.11
C ILE A 450 -25.37 -28.80 23.75
N SER A 451 -25.47 -27.98 22.69
CA SER A 451 -24.97 -28.32 21.35
C SER A 451 -23.44 -28.46 21.34
N VAL A 452 -22.72 -27.60 22.06
CA VAL A 452 -21.25 -27.65 22.19
C VAL A 452 -20.83 -28.85 23.04
N VAL A 453 -21.56 -29.17 24.11
CA VAL A 453 -21.28 -30.35 24.94
C VAL A 453 -21.59 -31.63 24.19
N THR A 454 -22.71 -31.72 23.47
CA THR A 454 -23.07 -32.89 22.66
C THR A 454 -22.15 -33.05 21.45
N PHE A 455 -21.77 -31.97 20.78
CA PHE A 455 -20.77 -31.96 19.72
C PHE A 455 -19.37 -32.29 20.27
N GLY A 456 -19.05 -31.83 21.47
CA GLY A 456 -17.83 -32.16 22.21
C GLY A 456 -17.79 -33.63 22.61
N ILE A 457 -18.91 -34.20 23.09
CA ILE A 457 -19.07 -35.63 23.37
C ILE A 457 -19.04 -36.44 22.08
N PHE A 458 -19.61 -35.93 20.99
CA PHE A 458 -19.57 -36.57 19.68
C PHE A 458 -18.15 -36.58 19.12
N ILE A 459 -17.42 -35.46 19.15
CA ILE A 459 -16.00 -35.39 18.80
C ILE A 459 -15.17 -36.22 19.77
N TYR A 460 -15.47 -36.24 21.07
CA TYR A 460 -14.77 -37.07 22.03
C TYR A 460 -15.02 -38.56 21.76
N ARG A 461 -16.25 -38.98 21.45
CA ARG A 461 -16.57 -40.38 21.10
C ARG A 461 -16.08 -40.77 19.72
N TYR A 462 -16.03 -39.83 18.77
CA TYR A 462 -15.42 -40.00 17.46
C TYR A 462 -13.90 -40.09 17.58
N ARG A 463 -13.26 -39.20 18.35
CA ARG A 463 -11.82 -39.21 18.59
C ARG A 463 -11.38 -40.36 19.47
N VAL A 464 -12.13 -40.74 20.51
CA VAL A 464 -11.86 -41.92 21.35
C VAL A 464 -12.22 -43.21 20.61
N GLY A 465 -13.21 -43.20 19.71
CA GLY A 465 -13.50 -44.30 18.78
C GLY A 465 -12.39 -44.48 17.73
N SER A 466 -11.79 -43.39 17.27
CA SER A 466 -10.61 -43.38 16.40
C SER A 466 -9.31 -43.69 17.17
N TYR A 467 -9.18 -43.29 18.43
CA TYR A 467 -8.02 -43.59 19.29
C TYR A 467 -8.04 -45.05 19.79
N ARG A 468 -9.22 -45.60 20.15
CA ARG A 468 -9.38 -47.02 20.51
C ARG A 468 -9.30 -47.97 19.31
N ARG A 469 -9.34 -47.46 18.07
CA ARG A 469 -9.03 -48.23 16.86
C ARG A 469 -7.55 -48.18 16.46
N ILE A 470 -6.72 -47.37 17.12
CA ILE A 470 -5.28 -47.22 16.77
C ILE A 470 -4.36 -47.79 17.87
N GLN A 471 -4.88 -48.12 19.05
CA GLN A 471 -4.07 -48.76 20.10
C GLN A 471 -4.71 -50.08 20.55
N GLY A 472 -4.50 -51.13 19.75
CA GLY A 472 -5.06 -52.44 20.07
C GLY A 472 -4.70 -53.56 19.10
N ASN A 473 -3.42 -53.68 18.74
CA ASN A 473 -2.70 -54.95 18.56
C ASN A 473 -1.48 -54.78 17.64
N GLY A 474 -0.34 -55.32 18.08
CA GLY A 474 0.65 -55.89 17.17
C GLY A 474 1.80 -54.97 16.77
N SER A 475 2.96 -55.24 17.38
CA SER A 475 4.21 -55.55 16.69
C SER A 475 4.64 -54.70 15.49
N ALA A 476 5.81 -54.05 15.64
CA ALA A 476 6.86 -53.89 14.63
C ALA A 476 6.39 -53.52 13.20
N GLY A 477 6.50 -52.25 12.83
CA GLY A 477 6.37 -51.83 11.44
C GLY A 477 6.56 -50.32 11.28
N TYR A 478 7.72 -49.94 10.76
CA TYR A 478 8.12 -48.64 10.22
C TYR A 478 6.97 -47.74 9.72
N CYS A 479 7.01 -46.47 10.11
CA CYS A 479 6.49 -45.37 9.30
C CYS A 479 7.62 -44.34 9.13
N GLU A 480 8.73 -44.79 8.54
CA GLU A 480 9.64 -43.87 7.86
C GLU A 480 8.98 -43.44 6.54
N ASP A 481 9.22 -42.19 6.13
CA ASP A 481 9.25 -41.74 4.72
C ASP A 481 8.27 -40.68 4.21
N ILE A 482 7.46 -39.97 5.01
CA ILE A 482 6.60 -38.92 4.41
C ILE A 482 6.63 -37.54 5.10
N ALA A 483 6.92 -37.41 6.40
CA ALA A 483 6.90 -36.10 7.07
C ALA A 483 8.09 -35.88 8.03
N PRO A 484 8.67 -34.66 8.09
CA PRO A 484 9.69 -34.31 9.08
C PRO A 484 9.16 -34.44 10.52
N LEU A 485 9.93 -35.07 11.39
CA LEU A 485 9.60 -35.27 12.80
C LEU A 485 9.82 -33.98 13.63
N SER A 486 8.97 -33.76 14.63
CA SER A 486 9.19 -32.69 15.61
C SER A 486 10.07 -33.19 16.75
N PHE A 487 11.17 -32.48 17.04
CA PHE A 487 12.08 -32.77 18.15
C PHE A 487 12.06 -31.65 19.20
N SER A 488 12.08 -32.02 20.47
CA SER A 488 12.36 -31.11 21.57
C SER A 488 13.86 -30.75 21.62
N TYR A 489 14.20 -29.61 22.23
CA TYR A 489 15.59 -29.21 22.39
C TYR A 489 16.40 -30.26 23.18
N ALA A 490 15.82 -30.84 24.23
CA ALA A 490 16.48 -31.84 25.07
C ALA A 490 16.83 -33.14 24.29
N GLU A 491 15.97 -33.54 23.35
CA GLU A 491 16.25 -34.68 22.47
C GLU A 491 17.41 -34.35 21.52
N LEU A 492 17.44 -33.17 20.92
CA LEU A 492 18.53 -32.75 20.03
C LEU A 492 19.86 -32.56 20.78
N GLU A 493 19.81 -32.05 22.01
CA GLU A 493 20.98 -31.94 22.89
C GLU A 493 21.54 -33.34 23.24
N THR A 494 20.66 -34.33 23.46
CA THR A 494 21.07 -35.73 23.68
C THR A 494 21.66 -36.35 22.42
N ILE A 495 20.97 -36.21 21.27
CA ILE A 495 21.39 -36.76 19.97
C ILE A 495 22.76 -36.23 19.54
N THR A 496 23.06 -34.96 19.85
CA THR A 496 24.33 -34.30 19.49
C THR A 496 25.42 -34.40 20.58
N GLY A 497 25.15 -35.10 21.69
CA GLY A 497 26.07 -35.21 22.81
C GLY A 497 26.44 -33.85 23.42
N GLY A 498 25.47 -32.94 23.54
CA GLY A 498 25.67 -31.57 24.01
C GLY A 498 26.27 -30.64 22.95
N PHE A 499 25.95 -30.85 21.66
CA PHE A 499 26.49 -30.07 20.54
C PHE A 499 28.03 -30.10 20.46
N LYS A 500 28.62 -31.28 20.68
CA LYS A 500 30.08 -31.43 20.85
C LYS A 500 30.87 -31.44 19.55
N GLU A 501 30.35 -32.11 18.52
CA GLU A 501 31.05 -32.29 17.23
C GLU A 501 30.48 -31.33 16.18
N GLU A 502 31.12 -30.18 16.02
CA GLU A 502 30.82 -29.22 14.95
C GLU A 502 31.36 -29.73 13.61
N VAL A 503 30.48 -29.81 12.61
CA VAL A 503 30.83 -30.29 11.26
C VAL A 503 30.83 -29.17 10.22
N GLY A 504 30.31 -27.99 10.56
CA GLY A 504 30.38 -26.81 9.71
C GLY A 504 29.71 -25.59 10.34
N ARG A 505 30.18 -24.39 9.95
CA ARG A 505 29.64 -23.11 10.43
C ARG A 505 29.60 -22.12 9.29
N GLY A 506 28.49 -21.40 9.16
CA GLY A 506 28.26 -20.42 8.10
C GLY A 506 27.34 -19.29 8.54
N SER A 507 26.92 -18.45 7.59
CA SER A 507 26.04 -17.30 7.83
C SER A 507 24.67 -17.68 8.40
N SER A 508 24.15 -18.85 8.02
CA SER A 508 22.86 -19.35 8.50
C SER A 508 22.93 -20.06 9.86
N GLY A 509 24.12 -20.38 10.37
CA GLY A 509 24.29 -21.01 11.68
C GLY A 509 25.38 -22.08 11.75
N THR A 510 25.33 -22.88 12.81
CA THR A 510 26.31 -23.92 13.13
C THR A 510 25.68 -25.30 13.02
N VAL A 511 26.36 -26.24 12.35
CA VAL A 511 25.91 -27.62 12.12
C VAL A 511 26.70 -28.58 12.99
N TYR A 512 25.98 -29.43 13.72
CA TYR A 512 26.53 -30.43 14.62
C TYR A 512 26.19 -31.83 14.15
N LYS A 513 27.09 -32.78 14.34
CA LYS A 513 26.80 -34.20 14.12
C LYS A 513 26.06 -34.78 15.31
N GLY A 514 25.14 -35.70 15.05
CA GLY A 514 24.47 -36.48 16.08
C GLY A 514 24.16 -37.90 15.63
N ALA A 515 23.68 -38.70 16.57
CA ALA A 515 23.21 -40.06 16.33
C ALA A 515 21.83 -40.26 16.95
N MET A 516 20.87 -40.70 16.15
CA MET A 516 19.54 -41.10 16.62
C MET A 516 19.61 -42.40 17.44
N ILE A 517 18.54 -42.71 18.19
CA ILE A 517 18.44 -43.92 19.03
C ILE A 517 18.59 -45.22 18.20
N ASN A 518 18.17 -45.20 16.92
CA ASN A 518 18.33 -46.31 15.98
C ASN A 518 19.74 -46.43 15.37
N GLY A 519 20.68 -45.55 15.75
CA GLY A 519 22.05 -45.51 15.22
C GLY A 519 22.22 -44.70 13.93
N GLN A 520 21.14 -44.12 13.38
CA GLN A 520 21.23 -43.27 12.19
C GLN A 520 21.98 -41.97 12.50
N LEU A 521 22.99 -41.66 11.69
CA LEU A 521 23.75 -40.41 11.80
C LEU A 521 22.94 -39.24 11.20
N VAL A 522 22.96 -38.11 11.91
CA VAL A 522 22.23 -36.90 11.54
C VAL A 522 23.11 -35.65 11.62
N ALA A 523 22.73 -34.63 10.85
CA ALA A 523 23.29 -33.29 10.92
C ALA A 523 22.24 -32.33 11.51
N VAL A 524 22.54 -31.72 12.64
CA VAL A 524 21.66 -30.77 13.34
C VAL A 524 22.17 -29.35 13.08
N LYS A 525 21.48 -28.61 12.21
CA LYS A 525 21.74 -27.19 11.91
C LYS A 525 21.03 -26.33 12.95
N ARG A 526 21.82 -25.69 13.80
CA ARG A 526 21.37 -24.69 14.77
C ARG A 526 21.49 -23.30 14.15
N LEU A 527 20.36 -22.64 13.95
CA LEU A 527 20.33 -21.30 13.38
C LEU A 527 20.73 -20.26 14.46
N GLU A 528 21.63 -19.34 14.12
CA GLU A 528 22.11 -18.30 15.04
C GLU A 528 21.41 -16.94 14.79
N LYS A 529 21.14 -16.19 15.87
CA LYS A 529 20.46 -14.87 15.93
C LYS A 529 18.98 -14.84 15.49
N VAL A 530 18.13 -14.31 16.38
CA VAL A 530 16.70 -14.03 16.12
C VAL A 530 16.59 -12.69 15.36
N LEU A 531 16.92 -12.71 14.07
CA LEU A 531 16.55 -11.64 13.13
C LEU A 531 15.37 -12.11 12.28
N ALA A 532 14.58 -11.18 11.76
CA ALA A 532 13.42 -11.48 10.90
C ALA A 532 13.81 -12.26 9.62
N GLU A 533 15.07 -12.19 9.20
CA GLU A 533 15.61 -12.91 8.03
C GLU A 533 15.86 -14.40 8.33
N THR A 534 16.43 -14.74 9.49
CA THR A 534 16.62 -16.12 9.96
C THR A 534 15.29 -16.86 10.11
N GLU A 535 14.22 -16.15 10.50
CA GLU A 535 12.87 -16.73 10.56
C GLU A 535 12.37 -17.15 9.17
N ARG A 536 12.61 -16.30 8.17
CA ARG A 536 12.19 -16.56 6.80
C ARG A 536 12.95 -17.74 6.22
N GLU A 537 14.26 -17.84 6.47
CA GLU A 537 15.06 -19.00 6.06
C GLU A 537 14.49 -20.29 6.66
N PHE A 538 14.27 -20.32 7.99
CA PHE A 538 13.72 -21.48 8.68
C PHE A 538 12.35 -21.93 8.14
N GLN A 539 11.42 -21.00 7.97
CA GLN A 539 10.09 -21.31 7.42
C GLN A 539 10.17 -21.74 5.95
N THR A 540 11.10 -21.17 5.18
CA THR A 540 11.32 -21.56 3.77
C THR A 540 11.85 -22.98 3.69
N GLU A 541 12.84 -23.34 4.51
CA GLU A 541 13.38 -24.70 4.53
C GLU A 541 12.28 -25.72 4.88
N ILE A 542 11.53 -25.52 5.98
CA ILE A 542 10.44 -26.44 6.36
C ILE A 542 9.38 -26.56 5.25
N LYS A 543 9.04 -25.45 4.57
CA LYS A 543 8.01 -25.44 3.53
C LYS A 543 8.48 -26.09 2.22
N VAL A 544 9.75 -25.94 1.86
CA VAL A 544 10.34 -26.45 0.61
C VAL A 544 10.78 -27.90 0.79
N ILE A 545 11.78 -28.16 1.63
CA ILE A 545 12.37 -29.51 1.72
C ILE A 545 11.47 -30.49 2.46
N GLY A 546 10.63 -30.01 3.38
CA GLY A 546 9.66 -30.84 4.10
C GLY A 546 8.56 -31.46 3.22
N ARG A 547 8.47 -31.06 1.94
CA ARG A 547 7.51 -31.59 0.94
C ARG A 547 8.18 -32.26 -0.25
N THR A 548 9.51 -32.33 -0.27
CA THR A 548 10.28 -32.87 -1.41
C THR A 548 11.11 -34.07 -0.96
N HIS A 549 11.13 -35.12 -1.78
CA HIS A 549 11.92 -36.31 -1.50
C HIS A 549 12.55 -36.82 -2.80
N HIS A 550 13.87 -36.68 -2.93
CA HIS A 550 14.59 -37.10 -4.13
C HIS A 550 16.03 -37.52 -3.80
N ARG A 551 16.55 -38.52 -4.52
CA ARG A 551 17.87 -39.13 -4.26
C ARG A 551 19.06 -38.17 -4.34
N ASN A 552 18.90 -37.03 -5.03
CA ASN A 552 19.91 -36.00 -5.21
C ASN A 552 19.60 -34.71 -4.43
N LEU A 553 18.72 -34.77 -3.42
CA LEU A 553 18.48 -33.70 -2.46
C LEU A 553 18.76 -34.21 -1.05
N VAL A 554 19.28 -33.34 -0.17
CA VAL A 554 19.49 -33.69 1.23
C VAL A 554 18.15 -33.77 1.96
N ARG A 555 17.86 -34.91 2.59
CA ARG A 555 16.59 -35.14 3.29
C ARG A 555 16.55 -34.39 4.63
N LEU A 556 15.50 -33.59 4.82
CA LEU A 556 15.13 -33.06 6.13
C LEU A 556 14.38 -34.15 6.92
N LEU A 557 14.96 -34.58 8.03
CA LEU A 557 14.41 -35.60 8.92
C LEU A 557 13.48 -34.99 9.98
N GLY A 558 13.70 -33.73 10.37
CA GLY A 558 12.89 -33.08 11.37
C GLY A 558 13.31 -31.66 11.73
N TYR A 559 12.63 -31.08 12.70
CA TYR A 559 12.83 -29.70 13.13
C TYR A 559 12.48 -29.50 14.61
N SER A 560 12.93 -28.38 15.19
CA SER A 560 12.52 -27.92 16.53
C SER A 560 11.97 -26.49 16.48
N LEU A 561 10.78 -26.27 17.07
CA LEU A 561 10.02 -25.02 17.04
C LEU A 561 10.12 -24.17 18.33
N GLU A 562 11.02 -24.50 19.24
CA GLU A 562 11.16 -23.72 20.47
C GLU A 562 11.59 -22.27 20.18
N VAL A 563 10.84 -21.30 20.73
CA VAL A 563 10.82 -19.87 20.33
C VAL A 563 12.20 -19.20 20.28
N SER A 564 13.15 -19.64 21.10
CA SER A 564 14.50 -19.07 21.18
C SER A 564 15.60 -19.93 20.53
N LYS A 565 15.29 -21.14 20.04
CA LYS A 565 16.27 -22.15 19.63
C LYS A 565 15.78 -23.00 18.45
N LYS A 566 15.63 -22.39 17.28
CA LYS A 566 15.20 -23.07 16.04
C LYS A 566 16.32 -23.93 15.48
N MET A 567 16.00 -25.18 15.17
CA MET A 567 16.95 -26.17 14.66
C MET A 567 16.31 -27.03 13.57
N LEU A 568 17.13 -27.46 12.61
CA LEU A 568 16.76 -28.34 11.51
C LEU A 568 17.64 -29.59 11.55
N VAL A 569 17.05 -30.76 11.34
CA VAL A 569 17.71 -32.08 11.41
C VAL A 569 17.71 -32.70 10.02
N TYR A 570 18.88 -32.99 9.48
CA TYR A 570 19.06 -33.61 8.16
C TYR A 570 19.76 -34.96 8.28
N GLU A 571 19.68 -35.76 7.23
CA GLU A 571 20.59 -36.90 7.05
C GLU A 571 22.06 -36.43 7.03
N TYR A 572 22.95 -37.20 7.64
CA TYR A 572 24.37 -36.85 7.69
C TYR A 572 25.10 -37.23 6.40
N MET A 573 25.89 -36.29 5.87
CA MET A 573 26.68 -36.46 4.64
C MET A 573 28.15 -36.69 4.98
N SER A 574 28.58 -37.94 4.95
CA SER A 574 29.87 -38.38 5.50
C SER A 574 31.10 -37.93 4.70
N ASN A 575 30.95 -37.59 3.42
CA ASN A 575 32.05 -37.18 2.54
C ASN A 575 32.18 -35.66 2.38
N GLY A 576 31.47 -34.86 3.19
CA GLY A 576 31.57 -33.41 3.21
C GLY A 576 30.97 -32.73 1.97
N SER A 577 31.40 -31.49 1.70
CA SER A 577 30.91 -30.71 0.57
C SER A 577 31.75 -30.95 -0.70
N LEU A 578 31.17 -30.65 -1.86
CA LEU A 578 31.88 -30.67 -3.13
C LEU A 578 33.01 -29.64 -3.17
N ALA A 579 32.89 -28.54 -2.44
CA ALA A 579 33.97 -27.57 -2.26
C ALA A 579 35.21 -28.22 -1.62
N ASP A 580 35.02 -29.05 -0.59
CA ASP A 580 36.11 -29.76 0.10
C ASP A 580 36.84 -30.76 -0.81
N ILE A 581 36.13 -31.26 -1.82
CA ILE A 581 36.62 -32.25 -2.79
C ILE A 581 37.29 -31.59 -3.99
N LEU A 582 36.71 -30.51 -4.52
CA LEU A 582 37.24 -29.82 -5.71
C LEU A 582 38.47 -28.97 -5.40
N PHE A 583 38.48 -28.29 -4.25
CA PHE A 583 39.54 -27.35 -3.89
C PHE A 583 40.66 -27.97 -3.06
N ASN A 584 40.56 -29.27 -2.74
CA ASN A 584 41.64 -30.03 -2.12
C ASN A 584 42.31 -30.94 -3.17
N ALA A 585 43.57 -30.65 -3.50
CA ALA A 585 44.34 -31.35 -4.53
C ALA A 585 44.41 -32.88 -4.32
N GLU A 586 44.39 -33.37 -3.08
CA GLU A 586 44.49 -34.79 -2.75
C GLU A 586 43.16 -35.55 -2.90
N LYS A 587 42.03 -34.83 -2.94
CA LYS A 587 40.68 -35.42 -2.99
C LYS A 587 40.01 -35.25 -4.35
N GLN A 588 40.71 -34.71 -5.34
CA GLN A 588 40.10 -34.34 -6.61
C GLN A 588 39.57 -35.56 -7.39
N PRO A 589 38.30 -35.53 -7.81
CA PRO A 589 37.68 -36.64 -8.51
C PRO A 589 38.26 -36.76 -9.92
N ASN A 590 38.31 -37.99 -10.43
CA ASN A 590 38.63 -38.23 -11.83
C ASN A 590 37.48 -37.75 -12.75
N TRP A 591 37.72 -37.75 -14.07
CA TRP A 591 36.72 -37.25 -15.02
C TRP A 591 35.37 -37.98 -14.96
N ILE A 592 35.39 -39.31 -14.76
CA ILE A 592 34.16 -40.12 -14.69
C ILE A 592 33.35 -39.75 -13.44
N GLU A 593 34.03 -39.61 -12.30
CA GLU A 593 33.40 -39.18 -11.04
C GLU A 593 32.82 -37.75 -11.17
N ARG A 594 33.55 -36.83 -11.81
CA ARG A 594 33.06 -35.45 -12.07
C ARG A 594 31.78 -35.44 -12.91
N MET A 595 31.73 -36.26 -13.96
CA MET A 595 30.53 -36.40 -14.79
C MET A 595 29.37 -37.03 -14.03
N GLY A 596 29.65 -37.98 -13.14
CA GLY A 596 28.67 -38.53 -12.20
C GLY A 596 28.06 -37.45 -11.31
N ILE A 597 28.90 -36.67 -10.65
CA ILE A 597 28.51 -35.55 -9.77
C ILE A 597 27.68 -34.52 -10.54
N ALA A 598 28.13 -34.10 -11.72
CA ALA A 598 27.40 -33.12 -12.54
C ALA A 598 26.00 -33.63 -12.94
N ARG A 599 25.90 -34.91 -13.30
CA ARG A 599 24.62 -35.56 -13.63
C ARG A 599 23.69 -35.61 -12.42
N ASP A 600 24.22 -35.94 -11.25
CA ASP A 600 23.45 -36.03 -10.01
C ASP A 600 22.91 -34.65 -9.58
N ILE A 601 23.73 -33.59 -9.69
CA ILE A 601 23.29 -32.21 -9.48
C ILE A 601 22.20 -31.82 -10.49
N ALA A 602 22.40 -32.11 -11.78
CA ALA A 602 21.43 -31.80 -12.82
C ALA A 602 20.09 -32.50 -12.60
N ARG A 603 20.09 -33.76 -12.13
CA ARG A 603 18.89 -34.49 -11.74
C ARG A 603 18.18 -33.84 -10.55
N GLY A 604 18.93 -33.43 -9.53
CA GLY A 604 18.36 -32.70 -8.39
C GLY A 604 17.69 -31.40 -8.82
N ILE A 605 18.33 -30.63 -9.71
CA ILE A 605 17.76 -29.38 -10.25
C ILE A 605 16.52 -29.66 -11.11
N LEU A 606 16.58 -30.64 -12.01
CA LEU A 606 15.44 -31.05 -12.84
C LEU A 606 14.23 -31.42 -11.98
N TYR A 607 14.45 -32.20 -10.92
CA TYR A 607 13.39 -32.57 -10.00
C TYR A 607 12.73 -31.35 -9.34
N LEU A 608 13.54 -30.37 -8.89
CA LEU A 608 13.03 -29.13 -8.30
C LEU A 608 12.27 -28.26 -9.31
N HIS A 609 12.75 -28.23 -10.55
CA HIS A 609 12.29 -27.32 -11.60
C HIS A 609 11.04 -27.84 -12.34
N ASP A 610 10.93 -29.15 -12.56
CA ASP A 610 9.94 -29.73 -13.48
C ASP A 610 9.13 -30.89 -12.86
N GLU A 611 9.72 -31.68 -11.96
CA GLU A 611 9.05 -32.87 -11.41
C GLU A 611 8.28 -32.61 -10.11
N CYS A 612 8.57 -31.50 -9.41
CA CYS A 612 7.81 -31.06 -8.24
C CYS A 612 6.47 -30.43 -8.65
N GLU A 613 5.38 -30.76 -7.95
CA GLU A 613 4.04 -30.16 -8.15
C GLU A 613 4.07 -28.63 -8.14
N THR A 614 4.93 -28.07 -7.29
CA THR A 614 5.26 -26.64 -7.28
C THR A 614 6.71 -26.49 -7.70
N GLN A 615 6.99 -25.73 -8.77
CA GLN A 615 8.36 -25.48 -9.22
C GLN A 615 9.14 -24.72 -8.13
N ILE A 616 10.37 -25.17 -7.85
CA ILE A 616 11.22 -24.64 -6.79
C ILE A 616 12.54 -24.15 -7.40
N ILE A 617 12.84 -22.87 -7.21
CA ILE A 617 14.15 -22.28 -7.55
C ILE A 617 15.01 -22.24 -6.29
N HIS A 618 16.14 -22.96 -6.28
CA HIS A 618 17.01 -23.04 -5.09
C HIS A 618 17.68 -21.72 -4.71
N CYS A 619 18.03 -20.89 -5.71
CA CYS A 619 18.66 -19.56 -5.54
C CYS A 619 20.08 -19.51 -4.93
N ASP A 620 20.71 -20.63 -4.56
CA ASP A 620 22.07 -20.64 -3.99
C ASP A 620 22.84 -21.94 -4.32
N ILE A 621 22.82 -22.34 -5.60
CA ILE A 621 23.59 -23.50 -6.08
C ILE A 621 25.08 -23.10 -6.17
N LYS A 622 25.90 -23.75 -5.34
CA LYS A 622 27.36 -23.56 -5.27
C LYS A 622 28.03 -24.83 -4.72
N PRO A 623 29.35 -25.05 -4.93
CA PRO A 623 30.03 -26.26 -4.45
C PRO A 623 29.91 -26.53 -2.94
N GLN A 624 29.74 -25.48 -2.12
CA GLN A 624 29.56 -25.61 -0.67
C GLN A 624 28.19 -26.21 -0.30
N ASN A 625 27.18 -26.02 -1.14
CA ASN A 625 25.81 -26.49 -0.93
C ASN A 625 25.53 -27.83 -1.64
N ILE A 626 26.53 -28.43 -2.28
CA ILE A 626 26.46 -29.80 -2.80
C ILE A 626 27.19 -30.71 -1.82
N LEU A 627 26.47 -31.59 -1.15
CA LEU A 627 27.03 -32.53 -0.18
C LEU A 627 27.14 -33.93 -0.76
N MET A 628 28.08 -34.70 -0.22
CA MET A 628 28.37 -36.05 -0.69
C MET A 628 28.01 -37.07 0.40
N ASP A 629 27.15 -38.01 0.04
CA ASP A 629 26.84 -39.15 0.91
C ASP A 629 27.98 -40.18 0.93
N GLU A 630 27.81 -41.24 1.70
CA GLU A 630 28.79 -42.33 1.86
C GLU A 630 29.18 -43.03 0.53
N ASN A 631 28.29 -43.02 -0.46
CA ASN A 631 28.49 -43.62 -1.78
C ASN A 631 29.05 -42.63 -2.81
N ARG A 632 29.44 -41.43 -2.36
CA ARG A 632 29.84 -40.30 -3.23
C ARG A 632 28.75 -39.91 -4.23
N CYS A 633 27.48 -40.04 -3.85
CA CYS A 633 26.36 -39.44 -4.59
C CYS A 633 26.25 -37.97 -4.22
N ALA A 634 26.07 -37.10 -5.21
CA ALA A 634 25.90 -35.68 -4.98
C ALA A 634 24.44 -35.34 -4.62
N LYS A 635 24.27 -34.58 -3.53
CA LYS A 635 22.98 -34.13 -3.03
C LYS A 635 22.96 -32.62 -2.78
N ILE A 636 21.92 -31.95 -3.26
CA ILE A 636 21.73 -30.50 -3.09
C ILE A 636 21.19 -30.21 -1.69
N SER A 637 21.79 -29.25 -1.00
CA SER A 637 21.49 -28.85 0.39
C SER A 637 21.27 -27.33 0.50
N ASP A 638 20.78 -26.89 1.66
CA ASP A 638 20.64 -25.47 2.06
C ASP A 638 19.58 -24.69 1.28
N PHE A 639 18.31 -24.97 1.60
CA PHE A 639 17.14 -24.38 0.94
C PHE A 639 16.67 -23.06 1.57
N GLY A 640 17.47 -22.44 2.45
CA GLY A 640 17.06 -21.23 3.18
C GLY A 640 16.68 -20.06 2.28
N LEU A 641 17.29 -19.99 1.09
CA LEU A 641 17.02 -18.96 0.08
C LEU A 641 16.08 -19.42 -1.04
N ALA A 642 15.52 -20.63 -0.97
CA ALA A 642 14.71 -21.20 -2.03
C ALA A 642 13.40 -20.41 -2.28
N LYS A 643 12.80 -20.62 -3.45
CA LYS A 643 11.58 -19.93 -3.87
C LYS A 643 10.63 -20.88 -4.55
N LEU A 644 9.44 -21.02 -3.98
CA LEU A 644 8.33 -21.71 -4.63
C LEU A 644 7.66 -20.77 -5.64
N MET A 645 7.44 -21.26 -6.84
CA MET A 645 6.68 -20.61 -7.92
C MET A 645 5.18 -20.87 -7.72
N LYS A 646 4.31 -19.98 -8.19
CA LYS A 646 2.87 -20.27 -8.25
C LYS A 646 2.56 -21.20 -9.44
N PRO A 647 1.47 -21.99 -9.39
CA PRO A 647 0.98 -22.69 -10.57
C PRO A 647 0.84 -21.70 -11.75
N ASP A 648 1.34 -22.06 -12.92
CA ASP A 648 1.38 -21.25 -14.17
C ASP A 648 2.38 -20.07 -14.21
N GLN A 649 3.24 -19.93 -13.20
CA GLN A 649 4.25 -18.88 -13.16
C GLN A 649 5.55 -19.30 -13.86
N THR A 650 5.88 -18.70 -15.01
CA THR A 650 7.16 -18.95 -15.72
C THR A 650 8.29 -18.01 -15.31
N LYS A 651 7.96 -16.92 -14.61
CA LYS A 651 8.87 -15.83 -14.24
C LYS A 651 8.57 -15.29 -12.84
N THR A 652 9.57 -15.04 -12.01
CA THR A 652 9.39 -14.52 -10.65
C THR A 652 10.37 -13.38 -10.34
N PHE A 653 9.98 -12.47 -9.46
CA PHE A 653 10.85 -11.39 -8.96
C PHE A 653 11.21 -11.66 -7.52
N THR A 654 12.50 -11.49 -7.21
CA THR A 654 13.04 -11.78 -5.89
C THR A 654 14.18 -10.80 -5.63
N GLY A 655 14.30 -10.27 -4.40
CA GLY A 655 15.46 -9.43 -4.05
C GLY A 655 16.77 -10.18 -4.27
N ILE A 656 17.89 -9.46 -4.44
CA ILE A 656 19.20 -10.08 -4.70
C ILE A 656 19.54 -11.04 -3.56
N ARG A 657 19.66 -12.34 -3.86
CA ARG A 657 20.11 -13.39 -2.93
C ARG A 657 20.94 -14.43 -3.67
N GLY A 658 21.76 -15.16 -2.92
CA GLY A 658 22.75 -16.10 -3.45
C GLY A 658 24.18 -15.60 -3.32
N THR A 659 25.13 -16.49 -3.61
CA THR A 659 26.56 -16.25 -3.34
C THR A 659 27.28 -15.53 -4.47
N ARG A 660 28.05 -14.48 -4.15
CA ARG A 660 28.86 -13.72 -5.11
C ARG A 660 29.73 -14.66 -5.96
N GLY A 661 29.66 -14.49 -7.28
CA GLY A 661 30.34 -15.35 -8.26
C GLY A 661 29.46 -16.47 -8.83
N TYR A 662 28.34 -16.79 -8.18
CA TYR A 662 27.35 -17.77 -8.64
C TYR A 662 25.97 -17.14 -8.95
N VAL A 663 25.75 -15.88 -8.55
CA VAL A 663 24.52 -15.14 -8.85
C VAL A 663 24.42 -14.82 -10.34
N ALA A 664 23.27 -15.14 -10.94
CA ALA A 664 23.05 -14.93 -12.36
C ALA A 664 22.94 -13.42 -12.73
N PRO A 665 23.38 -12.99 -13.93
CA PRO A 665 23.45 -11.57 -14.30
C PRO A 665 22.13 -10.81 -14.25
N GLU A 666 21.01 -11.48 -14.54
CA GLU A 666 19.66 -10.91 -14.52
C GLU A 666 19.22 -10.43 -13.13
N TRP A 667 19.74 -11.06 -12.06
CA TRP A 667 19.51 -10.62 -10.68
C TRP A 667 20.15 -9.26 -10.39
N HIS A 668 21.31 -8.97 -10.98
CA HIS A 668 21.97 -7.66 -10.84
C HIS A 668 21.27 -6.55 -11.62
N ARG A 669 20.39 -6.92 -12.56
CA ARG A 669 19.64 -6.01 -13.43
C ARG A 669 18.17 -5.88 -13.01
N ASN A 670 17.79 -6.45 -11.87
CA ASN A 670 16.40 -6.52 -11.39
C ASN A 670 15.42 -7.06 -12.46
N LEU A 671 15.88 -8.02 -13.27
CA LEU A 671 15.06 -8.70 -14.25
C LEU A 671 14.38 -9.92 -13.62
N PRO A 672 13.22 -10.36 -14.14
CA PRO A 672 12.55 -11.55 -13.63
C PRO A 672 13.40 -12.80 -13.89
N ILE A 673 13.46 -13.67 -12.89
CA ILE A 673 14.21 -14.94 -12.93
C ILE A 673 13.26 -16.04 -13.38
N THR A 674 13.79 -17.02 -14.11
CA THR A 674 13.04 -18.17 -14.61
C THR A 674 13.65 -19.46 -14.10
N VAL A 675 12.86 -20.53 -14.19
CA VAL A 675 13.30 -21.92 -14.03
C VAL A 675 14.13 -22.35 -15.23
#